data_AF-A0AAW1R0N6-F1
#
_entry.id   AF-A0AAW1R0N6-F1
#
_cell.length_a   1.000
_cell.length_b   1.000
_cell.length_c   1.000
_cell.angle_alpha   90.00
_cell.angle_beta   90.00
_cell.angle_gamma   90.00
#
_symmetry.space_group_name_H-M   'P 1'
#
loop_
_entity.id
_entity.type
_entity.pdbx_description
1 polymer ?
#
loop_
_entity_poly.entity_id
_entity_poly.type
_entity_poly.pdbx_seq_one_letter_code
_entity_poly.pdbx_strand_id
1 'polypeptide(L)'
;MEGEQLGDEWLAECQLCGSEINTPVTCQGCSAVYFCSRRHQHKHWKLAHHKECLRFKHQLLHAEELNALPFTFLPQKSQQERSQRISSCDLLKGLGLHKKGVWLRQCSCGSSRQVPWGSLAPAIPPWQPGQPPHPLPSLAGLISLPEEQAPSLQHAANLRGKEGQVLSWQGYYQMRGLPLHSPAALLLDGVLTLHSALQHLFKTSWLGLQASSPEVIIHWLGAQKELDAWPVILELAALMPNIPLHVHFVSPHTPCSMAGQTTCFQSPAFTHHLQQQQQQPRQPSKEKRTIAAGIPDASLSRTRNQPLNDNGDLHVVSEHTFDIEGQPSIGTVQPNNGHIKLSWWAGLHHEVADAIEAKHGQPHIIWGPNAGLAVYLEWLPTLQRILRMRPFPKFLLSDFCEEAAFRGCQVLEHLSHDFPDTFAIQNPNVRGPRTCQPRCETVVAAATVEASLSSAEKKARELKGFKGFQRSNPKTDKFEVLKFHHIEFWCLDATTTYKRFSWGLGMQLVAKSDQSTGNSQFASYVLNSNDLTFVVTAPYSQQAAPGTASPTPWYSKQQGFDFAAKHGLAVRSVGVTVRDAEQAHAAALSHGARSILSPVVLTDPATGQQQTIAEVVLYGDVVLRLVSGPYSGPYLAGFTPVTDSLDHSCGLQRLDHAVGNVNNLIEALDYVSGFTGFHDFAEFTAEDVGTVDSGLNSAVLASNNEYVLLPINEPTFGTPRKSQIQTFLEQNEGPGLQHLAIMTNDIFTTLRELRKRSSQGGFDFMPPASKQYYENLPAKIGDVLTPQQYKEVEELGILVDKDPEGVLLQIFSKPLSDRPTVFVEIIQRIGCMGHAQPDNSTPESLVNEMVQAGGCGGFGKGNFTELFKSIEDYERTLSL
;
A
#
# COMPACT_ATOMS: atom_id res chain seq x y z
N MET A 1 -42.02 -13.28 27.81
CA MET A 1 -42.61 -14.52 27.30
C MET A 1 -41.51 -15.55 27.20
N GLU A 2 -41.91 -16.78 27.49
CA GLU A 2 -41.10 -17.96 27.80
C GLU A 2 -40.12 -18.36 26.71
N GLY A 3 -39.12 -19.14 27.12
CA GLY A 3 -38.00 -19.53 26.28
C GLY A 3 -38.32 -20.54 25.18
N GLU A 4 -37.45 -20.51 24.18
CA GLU A 4 -37.11 -21.69 23.38
C GLU A 4 -35.63 -21.98 23.61
N GLN A 5 -35.37 -23.09 24.31
CA GLN A 5 -34.08 -23.78 24.26
C GLN A 5 -33.91 -24.35 22.85
N LEU A 6 -33.02 -23.75 22.05
CA LEU A 6 -32.43 -24.43 20.90
C LEU A 6 -31.13 -25.10 21.38
N GLY A 7 -31.23 -26.41 21.62
CA GLY A 7 -30.08 -27.29 21.83
C GLY A 7 -29.38 -27.59 20.52
N ASP A 8 -28.12 -27.21 20.42
CA ASP A 8 -26.96 -28.06 20.07
C ASP A 8 -25.72 -27.15 20.05
N GLU A 9 -24.74 -27.49 20.89
CA GLU A 9 -23.65 -26.63 21.36
C GLU A 9 -22.63 -26.29 20.26
N TRP A 10 -22.36 -24.99 20.08
CA TRP A 10 -21.27 -24.46 19.27
C TRP A 10 -19.94 -24.69 20.00
N LEU A 11 -19.09 -25.64 19.58
CA LEU A 11 -17.76 -25.85 20.17
C LEU A 11 -16.70 -25.03 19.42
N ALA A 12 -16.41 -23.82 19.90
CA ALA A 12 -15.24 -23.05 19.47
C ALA A 12 -13.99 -23.47 20.27
N GLU A 13 -12.78 -23.25 19.74
CA GLU A 13 -11.53 -23.61 20.44
C GLU A 13 -10.81 -22.34 20.88
N CYS A 14 -10.33 -22.30 22.13
CA CYS A 14 -9.58 -21.14 22.61
C CYS A 14 -8.22 -21.07 21.93
N GLN A 15 -7.98 -19.99 21.18
CA GLN A 15 -6.72 -19.81 20.44
C GLN A 15 -5.46 -19.84 21.31
N LEU A 16 -5.58 -19.52 22.60
CA LEU A 16 -4.44 -19.51 23.51
C LEU A 16 -4.20 -20.86 24.20
N CYS A 17 -5.25 -21.58 24.60
CA CYS A 17 -5.12 -22.76 25.45
C CYS A 17 -5.69 -24.05 24.85
N GLY A 18 -6.31 -23.99 23.67
CA GLY A 18 -6.86 -25.16 22.97
C GLY A 18 -8.13 -25.76 23.59
N SER A 19 -8.66 -25.16 24.66
CA SER A 19 -9.88 -25.68 25.31
C SER A 19 -11.10 -25.42 24.43
N GLU A 20 -12.02 -26.38 24.38
CA GLU A 20 -13.33 -26.22 23.75
C GLU A 20 -14.21 -25.23 24.54
N ILE A 21 -15.03 -24.46 23.82
CA ILE A 21 -15.77 -23.30 24.33
C ILE A 21 -17.18 -23.30 23.75
N ASN A 22 -18.18 -23.36 24.62
CA ASN A 22 -19.59 -23.28 24.22
C ASN A 22 -20.07 -21.84 23.98
N THR A 23 -19.44 -20.86 24.64
CA THR A 23 -19.74 -19.42 24.52
C THR A 23 -18.43 -18.62 24.34
N PRO A 24 -17.94 -18.47 23.09
CA PRO A 24 -16.63 -17.89 22.87
C PRO A 24 -16.63 -16.37 23.01
N VAL A 25 -15.56 -15.85 23.61
CA VAL A 25 -15.19 -14.43 23.51
C VAL A 25 -14.46 -14.24 22.19
N THR A 26 -14.97 -13.37 21.32
CA THR A 26 -14.35 -13.05 20.02
C THR A 26 -13.40 -11.87 20.12
N CYS A 27 -12.35 -11.86 19.29
CA CYS A 27 -11.56 -10.65 19.07
C CYS A 27 -12.45 -9.53 18.52
N GLN A 28 -12.47 -8.38 19.21
CA GLN A 28 -13.31 -7.23 18.83
C GLN A 28 -12.82 -6.50 17.58
N GLY A 29 -11.55 -6.67 17.19
CA GLY A 29 -11.00 -6.07 15.98
C GLY A 29 -11.28 -6.89 14.73
N CYS A 30 -10.93 -8.17 14.76
CA CYS A 30 -11.02 -9.03 13.58
C CYS A 30 -12.22 -9.96 13.56
N SER A 31 -12.81 -10.32 14.69
CA SER A 31 -13.85 -11.36 14.81
C SER A 31 -13.43 -12.78 14.40
N ALA A 32 -12.20 -13.02 13.95
CA ALA A 32 -11.74 -14.33 13.47
C ALA A 32 -11.28 -15.31 14.57
N VAL A 33 -10.95 -14.80 15.75
CA VAL A 33 -10.28 -15.57 16.81
C VAL A 33 -11.15 -15.66 18.05
N TYR A 34 -11.24 -16.87 18.60
CA TYR A 34 -12.10 -17.22 19.73
C TYR A 34 -11.27 -17.53 21.00
N PHE A 35 -11.81 -17.13 22.16
CA PHE A 35 -11.18 -17.30 23.46
C PHE A 35 -12.17 -17.81 24.49
N CYS A 36 -11.73 -18.68 25.41
CA CYS A 36 -12.58 -19.17 26.50
C CYS A 36 -12.84 -18.08 27.57
N SER A 37 -12.05 -17.01 27.56
CA SER A 37 -12.19 -15.89 28.50
C SER A 37 -11.51 -14.62 27.96
N ARG A 38 -11.93 -13.45 28.45
CA ARG A 38 -11.25 -12.17 28.17
C ARG A 38 -9.78 -12.16 28.62
N ARG A 39 -9.45 -12.93 29.67
CA ARG A 39 -8.05 -13.08 30.12
C ARG A 39 -7.19 -13.73 29.04
N HIS A 40 -7.68 -14.77 28.39
CA HIS A 40 -6.96 -15.44 27.30
C HIS A 40 -6.90 -14.58 26.03
N GLN A 41 -7.96 -13.83 25.74
CA GLN A 41 -7.94 -12.81 24.69
C GLN A 41 -6.82 -11.79 24.92
N HIS A 42 -6.75 -11.17 26.11
CA HIS A 42 -5.71 -10.18 26.44
C HIS A 42 -4.30 -10.77 26.40
N LYS A 43 -4.13 -11.99 26.92
CA LYS A 43 -2.81 -12.64 26.93
C LYS A 43 -2.36 -13.00 25.52
N HIS A 44 -3.25 -13.52 24.67
CA HIS A 44 -2.92 -13.78 23.26
C HIS A 44 -2.68 -12.49 22.47
N TRP A 45 -3.44 -11.42 22.77
CA TRP A 45 -3.23 -10.09 22.20
C TRP A 45 -1.81 -9.59 22.43
N LYS A 46 -1.34 -9.59 23.67
CA LYS A 46 0.02 -9.16 24.02
C LYS A 46 1.11 -10.04 23.39
N LEU A 47 0.88 -11.36 23.34
CA LEU A 47 1.90 -12.30 22.85
C LEU A 47 2.08 -12.27 21.33
N ALA A 48 0.98 -12.22 20.56
CA ALA A 48 1.07 -12.37 19.11
C ALA A 48 -0.09 -11.75 18.32
N HIS A 49 -1.32 -11.79 18.83
CA HIS A 49 -2.50 -11.54 18.00
C HIS A 49 -2.64 -10.09 17.52
N HIS A 50 -2.13 -9.10 18.25
CA HIS A 50 -2.19 -7.69 17.83
C HIS A 50 -1.57 -7.45 16.44
N LYS A 51 -0.48 -8.18 16.12
CA LYS A 51 0.22 -8.11 14.84
C LYS A 51 -0.60 -8.69 13.67
N GLU A 52 -1.49 -9.63 14.00
CA GLU A 52 -2.24 -10.43 13.04
C GLU A 52 -3.72 -10.00 12.91
N CYS A 53 -4.18 -9.10 13.78
CA CYS A 53 -5.59 -8.75 13.89
C CYS A 53 -6.12 -8.10 12.61
N LEU A 54 -5.40 -7.13 12.05
CA LEU A 54 -5.81 -6.47 10.81
C LEU A 54 -5.87 -7.46 9.63
N ARG A 55 -4.89 -8.38 9.53
CA ARG A 55 -4.87 -9.46 8.54
C ARG A 55 -6.12 -10.35 8.65
N PHE A 56 -6.42 -10.82 9.86
CA PHE A 56 -7.61 -11.65 10.09
C PHE A 56 -8.92 -10.90 9.81
N LYS A 57 -8.97 -9.59 10.04
CA LYS A 57 -10.11 -8.75 9.68
C LYS A 57 -10.30 -8.71 8.16
N HIS A 58 -9.23 -8.50 7.41
CA HIS A 58 -9.26 -8.48 5.95
C HIS A 58 -9.66 -9.83 5.36
N GLN A 59 -9.13 -10.94 5.91
CA GLN A 59 -9.54 -12.30 5.51
C GLN A 59 -11.04 -12.55 5.69
N LEU A 60 -11.64 -12.00 6.74
CA LEU A 60 -13.07 -12.17 6.98
C LEU A 60 -13.95 -11.36 6.03
N LEU A 61 -13.44 -10.30 5.38
CA LEU A 61 -14.19 -9.57 4.35
C LEU A 61 -14.51 -10.46 3.15
N HIS A 62 -13.62 -11.40 2.80
CA HIS A 62 -13.79 -12.32 1.66
C HIS A 62 -14.35 -13.69 2.07
N ALA A 63 -14.70 -13.88 3.34
CA ALA A 63 -15.16 -15.18 3.84
C ALA A 63 -16.46 -15.63 3.17
N GLU A 64 -17.35 -14.69 2.83
CA GLU A 64 -18.59 -15.00 2.11
C GLU A 64 -18.33 -15.42 0.65
N GLU A 65 -17.37 -14.79 -0.03
CA GLU A 65 -16.97 -15.11 -1.41
C GLU A 65 -16.40 -16.54 -1.51
N LEU A 66 -15.52 -16.92 -0.58
CA LEU A 66 -14.97 -18.29 -0.49
C LEU A 66 -16.03 -19.33 -0.15
N ASN A 67 -17.10 -18.93 0.55
CA ASN A 67 -18.25 -19.78 0.85
C ASN A 67 -19.24 -19.91 -0.32
N ALA A 68 -19.11 -19.07 -1.36
CA ALA A 68 -19.99 -19.04 -2.52
C ALA A 68 -19.41 -19.77 -3.76
N LEU A 69 -18.27 -20.47 -3.64
CA LEU A 69 -17.68 -21.22 -4.75
C LEU A 69 -18.68 -22.25 -5.32
N PRO A 70 -18.80 -22.37 -6.66
CA PRO A 70 -19.88 -23.12 -7.32
C PRO A 70 -19.70 -24.65 -7.30
N PHE A 71 -18.75 -25.18 -6.54
CA PHE A 71 -18.39 -26.60 -6.56
C PHE A 71 -19.39 -27.46 -5.80
N THR A 72 -19.91 -28.49 -6.47
CA THR A 72 -20.92 -29.40 -5.90
C THR A 72 -20.34 -30.67 -5.29
N PHE A 73 -19.04 -30.93 -5.49
CA PHE A 73 -18.31 -32.00 -4.77
C PHE A 73 -17.97 -31.62 -3.34
N LEU A 74 -18.09 -30.33 -3.00
CA LEU A 74 -18.16 -29.88 -1.63
C LEU A 74 -19.63 -30.04 -1.20
N PRO A 75 -19.92 -30.81 -0.15
CA PRO A 75 -21.31 -31.02 0.28
C PRO A 75 -21.99 -29.67 0.58
N GLN A 76 -23.20 -29.46 0.03
CA GLN A 76 -24.08 -28.36 0.44
C GLN A 76 -24.47 -28.62 1.89
N LYS A 77 -23.78 -27.92 2.79
CA LYS A 77 -24.00 -28.04 4.23
C LYS A 77 -24.95 -26.96 4.71
N SER A 78 -25.92 -27.36 5.53
CA SER A 78 -26.71 -26.44 6.35
C SER A 78 -25.79 -25.56 7.20
N GLN A 79 -26.31 -24.42 7.67
CA GLN A 79 -25.54 -23.48 8.50
C GLN A 79 -24.96 -24.17 9.75
N GLN A 80 -25.63 -25.20 10.29
CA GLN A 80 -25.15 -26.06 11.39
C GLN A 80 -24.01 -27.01 10.99
N GLU A 81 -24.05 -27.64 9.81
CA GLU A 81 -23.03 -28.61 9.37
C GLU A 81 -21.71 -27.96 8.90
N ARG A 82 -21.75 -26.66 8.56
CA ARG A 82 -20.55 -25.86 8.24
C ARG A 82 -19.58 -25.76 9.43
N SER A 83 -20.06 -26.04 10.64
CA SER A 83 -19.32 -25.95 11.92
C SER A 83 -18.43 -27.17 12.21
N GLN A 84 -18.63 -28.32 11.55
CA GLN A 84 -17.81 -29.52 11.77
C GLN A 84 -16.54 -29.52 10.89
N ARG A 85 -15.35 -29.51 11.52
CA ARG A 85 -14.05 -29.63 10.84
C ARG A 85 -13.94 -30.99 10.13
N ILE A 86 -14.09 -31.01 8.80
CA ILE A 86 -13.77 -32.17 7.96
C ILE A 86 -12.28 -32.11 7.60
N SER A 87 -11.53 -33.19 7.83
CA SER A 87 -10.13 -33.25 7.41
C SER A 87 -10.02 -33.43 5.89
N SER A 88 -8.93 -32.93 5.27
CA SER A 88 -8.68 -33.17 3.83
C SER A 88 -8.68 -34.66 3.48
N CYS A 89 -8.27 -35.52 4.42
CA CYS A 89 -8.28 -36.96 4.21
C CYS A 89 -9.70 -37.52 4.17
N ASP A 90 -10.65 -37.00 4.96
CA ASP A 90 -12.04 -37.44 4.94
C ASP A 90 -12.78 -36.93 3.69
N LEU A 91 -12.48 -35.70 3.26
CA LEU A 91 -12.95 -35.18 1.97
C LEU A 91 -12.49 -36.08 0.82
N LEU A 92 -11.18 -36.37 0.73
CA LEU A 92 -10.65 -37.21 -0.35
C LEU A 92 -11.13 -38.67 -0.25
N LYS A 93 -11.46 -39.18 0.95
CA LYS A 93 -12.07 -40.51 1.11
C LYS A 93 -13.47 -40.51 0.50
N GLY A 94 -14.27 -39.48 0.79
CA GLY A 94 -15.61 -39.32 0.21
C GLY A 94 -15.61 -39.23 -1.32
N LEU A 95 -14.54 -38.66 -1.89
CA LEU A 95 -14.32 -38.59 -3.34
C LEU A 95 -13.66 -39.85 -3.92
N GLY A 96 -13.27 -40.83 -3.08
CA GLY A 96 -12.54 -42.03 -3.52
C GLY A 96 -11.11 -41.76 -4.02
N LEU A 97 -10.52 -40.61 -3.68
CA LEU A 97 -9.20 -40.14 -4.14
C LEU A 97 -8.11 -40.21 -3.05
N HIS A 98 -8.51 -40.51 -1.81
CA HIS A 98 -7.57 -40.59 -0.69
C HIS A 98 -6.43 -41.57 -0.95
N LYS A 99 -5.19 -41.09 -0.81
CA LYS A 99 -3.94 -41.83 -1.02
C LYS A 99 -3.72 -42.35 -2.45
N LYS A 100 -4.40 -41.80 -3.46
CA LYS A 100 -4.20 -42.15 -4.88
C LYS A 100 -3.32 -41.12 -5.60
N GLY A 101 -2.23 -41.56 -6.21
CA GLY A 101 -1.37 -40.72 -7.07
C GLY A 101 -1.06 -39.35 -6.45
N VAL A 102 -1.22 -38.29 -7.25
CA VAL A 102 -0.99 -36.90 -6.86
C VAL A 102 -1.87 -36.43 -5.68
N TRP A 103 -3.05 -37.02 -5.48
CA TRP A 103 -3.96 -36.67 -4.37
C TRP A 103 -3.40 -37.03 -3.00
N LEU A 104 -2.40 -37.92 -2.92
CA LEU A 104 -1.68 -38.16 -1.68
C LEU A 104 -1.03 -36.88 -1.12
N ARG A 105 -0.65 -35.93 -2.00
CA ARG A 105 -0.10 -34.62 -1.60
C ARG A 105 -1.14 -33.61 -1.14
N GLN A 106 -2.44 -33.90 -1.31
CA GLN A 106 -3.55 -33.04 -0.89
C GLN A 106 -4.13 -33.42 0.49
N CYS A 107 -3.50 -34.38 1.20
CA CYS A 107 -3.90 -34.80 2.54
C CYS A 107 -2.66 -35.06 3.42
N SER A 108 -2.81 -34.93 4.74
CA SER A 108 -1.72 -35.09 5.72
C SER A 108 -1.02 -36.46 5.69
N CYS A 109 -1.67 -37.48 5.13
CA CYS A 109 -1.07 -38.81 4.92
C CYS A 109 0.14 -38.78 3.99
N GLY A 110 0.26 -37.79 3.09
CA GLY A 110 1.43 -37.63 2.24
C GLY A 110 2.66 -37.19 3.02
N SER A 111 2.50 -36.22 3.93
CA SER A 111 3.57 -35.70 4.77
C SER A 111 4.05 -36.72 5.81
N SER A 112 3.14 -37.51 6.39
CA SER A 112 3.49 -38.50 7.43
C SER A 112 4.25 -39.73 6.93
N ARG A 113 4.30 -39.95 5.61
CA ARG A 113 4.89 -41.16 5.01
C ARG A 113 6.30 -40.96 4.45
N GLN A 114 6.90 -39.77 4.60
CA GLN A 114 8.22 -39.43 4.04
C GLN A 114 8.37 -39.82 2.55
N VAL A 115 7.30 -39.71 1.76
CA VAL A 115 7.35 -40.04 0.33
C VAL A 115 8.16 -38.96 -0.40
N PRO A 116 9.29 -39.30 -1.05
CA PRO A 116 10.12 -38.31 -1.75
C PRO A 116 9.33 -37.54 -2.80
N TRP A 117 9.61 -36.24 -2.96
CA TRP A 117 8.95 -35.43 -3.99
C TRP A 117 9.28 -35.94 -5.40
N GLY A 118 8.33 -35.86 -6.32
CA GLY A 118 8.49 -36.38 -7.70
C GLY A 118 8.38 -37.90 -7.83
N SER A 119 8.33 -38.67 -6.74
CA SER A 119 8.21 -40.14 -6.81
C SER A 119 6.82 -40.64 -7.19
N LEU A 120 5.81 -39.77 -7.16
CA LEU A 120 4.43 -40.06 -7.57
C LEU A 120 4.14 -39.52 -8.98
N ALA A 121 5.09 -38.80 -9.58
CA ALA A 121 4.98 -38.30 -10.92
C ALA A 121 4.82 -39.47 -11.92
N PRO A 122 4.02 -39.30 -12.98
CA PRO A 122 4.07 -40.24 -14.09
C PRO A 122 5.46 -40.22 -14.74
N ALA A 123 5.80 -41.31 -15.43
CA ALA A 123 7.06 -41.41 -16.15
C ALA A 123 7.22 -40.22 -17.12
N ILE A 124 8.38 -39.58 -17.08
CA ILE A 124 8.69 -38.45 -17.95
C ILE A 124 9.01 -39.00 -19.34
N PRO A 125 8.27 -38.59 -20.40
CA PRO A 125 8.65 -38.92 -21.75
C PRO A 125 9.85 -38.06 -22.14
N PRO A 126 11.05 -38.64 -22.39
CA PRO A 126 12.22 -37.86 -22.76
C PRO A 126 12.00 -37.17 -24.09
N TRP A 127 12.50 -35.94 -24.22
CA TRP A 127 12.51 -35.20 -25.48
C TRP A 127 13.89 -34.61 -25.71
N GLN A 128 14.41 -34.74 -26.93
CA GLN A 128 15.68 -34.13 -27.33
C GLN A 128 15.46 -33.03 -28.38
N PRO A 129 16.31 -31.99 -28.39
CA PRO A 129 16.28 -30.97 -29.43
C PRO A 129 16.30 -31.59 -30.83
N GLY A 130 15.34 -31.20 -31.67
CA GLY A 130 15.18 -31.74 -33.04
C GLY A 130 14.13 -32.84 -33.19
N GLN A 131 13.59 -33.39 -32.10
CA GLN A 131 12.43 -34.29 -32.14
C GLN A 131 11.12 -33.50 -32.18
N PRO A 132 10.06 -34.01 -32.84
CA PRO A 132 8.74 -33.39 -32.76
C PRO A 132 8.23 -33.39 -31.31
N PRO A 133 7.49 -32.36 -30.86
CA PRO A 133 6.87 -32.37 -29.54
C PRO A 133 5.88 -33.54 -29.38
N HIS A 134 5.76 -34.05 -28.16
CA HIS A 134 4.81 -35.10 -27.82
C HIS A 134 3.37 -34.57 -27.92
N PRO A 135 2.38 -35.40 -28.29
CA PRO A 135 0.97 -35.00 -28.20
C PRO A 135 0.58 -34.77 -26.73
N LEU A 136 -0.31 -33.80 -26.46
CA LEU A 136 -0.83 -33.58 -25.11
C LEU A 136 -1.56 -34.83 -24.61
N PRO A 137 -1.17 -35.40 -23.45
CA PRO A 137 -1.83 -36.56 -22.88
C PRO A 137 -3.18 -36.18 -22.26
N SER A 138 -4.05 -37.18 -22.04
CA SER A 138 -5.22 -36.99 -21.18
C SER A 138 -4.76 -36.79 -19.73
N LEU A 139 -5.31 -35.78 -19.05
CA LEU A 139 -5.01 -35.54 -17.65
C LEU A 139 -5.65 -36.56 -16.74
N ALA A 140 -6.83 -37.10 -17.09
CA ALA A 140 -7.61 -38.04 -16.29
C ALA A 140 -6.76 -39.19 -15.73
N GLY A 141 -6.08 -39.93 -16.59
CA GLY A 141 -5.21 -41.03 -16.17
C GLY A 141 -4.03 -40.58 -15.31
N LEU A 142 -3.45 -39.41 -15.62
CA LEU A 142 -2.26 -38.89 -14.93
C LEU A 142 -2.57 -38.33 -13.53
N ILE A 143 -3.78 -37.81 -13.33
CA ILE A 143 -4.23 -37.30 -12.03
C ILE A 143 -5.24 -38.23 -11.36
N SER A 144 -5.40 -39.47 -11.82
CA SER A 144 -6.31 -40.46 -11.20
C SER A 144 -7.79 -40.02 -11.11
N LEU A 145 -8.27 -39.29 -12.12
CA LEU A 145 -9.68 -38.96 -12.31
C LEU A 145 -10.27 -39.70 -13.53
N PRO A 146 -11.59 -39.92 -13.59
CA PRO A 146 -12.26 -40.38 -14.81
C PRO A 146 -12.15 -39.37 -15.96
N GLU A 147 -12.23 -39.83 -17.21
CA GLU A 147 -12.13 -38.98 -18.41
C GLU A 147 -13.20 -37.88 -18.43
N GLU A 148 -14.39 -38.16 -17.88
CA GLU A 148 -15.49 -37.21 -17.75
C GLU A 148 -15.20 -36.08 -16.75
N GLN A 149 -14.28 -36.30 -15.81
CA GLN A 149 -13.90 -35.33 -14.79
C GLN A 149 -12.56 -34.64 -15.06
N ALA A 150 -11.83 -35.05 -16.10
CA ALA A 150 -10.57 -34.45 -16.54
C ALA A 150 -10.29 -34.76 -18.03
N PRO A 151 -11.12 -34.26 -18.96
CA PRO A 151 -11.06 -34.64 -20.36
C PRO A 151 -9.77 -34.13 -21.02
N SER A 152 -9.36 -34.81 -22.09
CA SER A 152 -8.18 -34.49 -22.90
C SER A 152 -8.07 -32.99 -23.24
N LEU A 153 -6.85 -32.47 -23.06
CA LEU A 153 -6.50 -31.07 -23.35
C LEU A 153 -6.68 -30.69 -24.82
N GLN A 154 -6.70 -31.67 -25.73
CA GLN A 154 -6.96 -31.43 -27.15
C GLN A 154 -8.42 -31.00 -27.43
N HIS A 155 -9.37 -31.37 -26.57
CA HIS A 155 -10.79 -31.05 -26.74
C HIS A 155 -11.12 -29.59 -26.35
N ALA A 156 -10.38 -29.02 -25.40
CA ALA A 156 -10.61 -27.68 -24.85
C ALA A 156 -10.39 -26.54 -25.87
N ALA A 157 -9.54 -26.76 -26.87
CA ALA A 157 -9.21 -25.76 -27.89
C ALA A 157 -10.40 -25.38 -28.80
N ASN A 158 -11.38 -26.27 -28.94
CA ASN A 158 -12.52 -26.09 -29.84
C ASN A 158 -13.70 -25.31 -29.21
N LEU A 159 -13.67 -25.05 -27.90
CA LEU A 159 -14.79 -24.46 -27.14
C LEU A 159 -14.62 -22.96 -26.81
N ARG A 160 -13.50 -22.32 -27.19
CA ARG A 160 -13.32 -20.87 -27.05
C ARG A 160 -14.29 -20.12 -27.98
N GLY A 161 -15.44 -19.71 -27.45
CA GLY A 161 -16.31 -18.71 -28.06
C GLY A 161 -15.65 -17.33 -28.13
N LYS A 162 -16.36 -16.34 -28.72
CA LYS A 162 -15.92 -14.96 -29.05
C LYS A 162 -15.30 -14.12 -27.90
N GLU A 163 -15.27 -14.60 -26.66
CA GLU A 163 -14.79 -13.87 -25.48
C GLU A 163 -13.57 -14.56 -24.87
N GLY A 164 -12.38 -14.15 -25.31
CA GLY A 164 -11.11 -14.87 -25.09
C GLY A 164 -10.50 -14.83 -23.67
N GLN A 165 -11.25 -14.63 -22.60
CA GLN A 165 -10.71 -14.61 -21.21
C GLN A 165 -11.51 -15.49 -20.24
N VAL A 166 -10.79 -16.35 -19.50
CA VAL A 166 -11.33 -17.13 -18.38
C VAL A 166 -11.31 -16.25 -17.13
N LEU A 167 -12.48 -15.75 -16.71
CA LEU A 167 -12.60 -14.78 -15.60
C LEU A 167 -13.15 -15.39 -14.29
N SER A 168 -13.60 -16.64 -14.32
CA SER A 168 -14.15 -17.33 -13.15
C SER A 168 -13.94 -18.85 -13.22
N TRP A 169 -14.03 -19.54 -12.08
CA TRP A 169 -14.01 -21.01 -12.03
C TRP A 169 -15.11 -21.64 -12.87
N GLN A 170 -16.32 -21.05 -12.87
CA GLN A 170 -17.42 -21.51 -13.72
C GLN A 170 -17.09 -21.36 -15.20
N GLY A 171 -16.53 -20.22 -15.61
CA GLY A 171 -16.09 -19.99 -16.99
C GLY A 171 -14.97 -20.96 -17.41
N TYR A 172 -14.03 -21.25 -16.52
CA TYR A 172 -12.97 -22.25 -16.76
C TYR A 172 -13.56 -23.65 -16.96
N TYR A 173 -14.43 -24.09 -16.04
CA TYR A 173 -15.04 -25.43 -16.11
C TYR A 173 -15.90 -25.58 -17.37
N GLN A 174 -16.64 -24.54 -17.76
CA GLN A 174 -17.40 -24.51 -19.01
C GLN A 174 -16.48 -24.62 -20.24
N MET A 175 -15.40 -23.84 -20.29
CA MET A 175 -14.42 -23.88 -21.38
C MET A 175 -13.73 -25.25 -21.48
N ARG A 176 -13.43 -25.88 -20.33
CA ARG A 176 -12.80 -27.20 -20.27
C ARG A 176 -13.77 -28.36 -20.47
N GLY A 177 -15.08 -28.14 -20.46
CA GLY A 177 -16.07 -29.21 -20.43
C GLY A 177 -16.04 -30.01 -19.12
N LEU A 178 -15.60 -29.40 -18.01
CA LEU A 178 -15.57 -30.02 -16.69
C LEU A 178 -16.91 -29.79 -15.97
N PRO A 179 -17.48 -30.81 -15.33
CA PRO A 179 -18.64 -30.61 -14.48
C PRO A 179 -18.23 -30.00 -13.13
N LEU A 180 -19.07 -29.15 -12.51
CA LEU A 180 -18.78 -28.50 -11.22
C LEU A 180 -18.62 -29.49 -10.03
N HIS A 181 -18.94 -30.77 -10.22
CA HIS A 181 -18.63 -31.84 -9.26
C HIS A 181 -17.26 -32.49 -9.49
N SER A 182 -16.48 -32.08 -10.49
CA SER A 182 -15.10 -32.54 -10.65
C SER A 182 -14.21 -31.88 -9.60
N PRO A 183 -13.45 -32.65 -8.79
CA PRO A 183 -12.56 -32.11 -7.77
C PRO A 183 -11.26 -31.51 -8.33
N ALA A 184 -11.11 -31.42 -9.66
CA ALA A 184 -9.92 -30.90 -10.34
C ALA A 184 -9.49 -29.50 -9.83
N ALA A 185 -10.42 -28.67 -9.38
CA ALA A 185 -10.14 -27.35 -8.78
C ALA A 185 -9.11 -27.41 -7.62
N LEU A 186 -9.06 -28.51 -6.87
CA LEU A 186 -8.10 -28.71 -5.78
C LEU A 186 -6.63 -28.82 -6.28
N LEU A 187 -6.42 -29.17 -7.55
CA LEU A 187 -5.09 -29.29 -8.17
C LEU A 187 -4.77 -28.10 -9.09
N LEU A 188 -5.79 -27.48 -9.69
CA LEU A 188 -5.64 -26.46 -10.73
C LEU A 188 -5.31 -25.07 -10.22
N ASP A 189 -5.51 -24.83 -8.93
CA ASP A 189 -5.43 -23.51 -8.36
C ASP A 189 -4.11 -22.77 -8.64
N GLY A 190 -2.96 -23.41 -8.43
CA GLY A 190 -1.66 -22.79 -8.71
C GLY A 190 -1.45 -22.47 -10.20
N VAL A 191 -2.02 -23.28 -11.10
CA VAL A 191 -1.89 -23.10 -12.55
C VAL A 191 -2.80 -21.98 -13.06
N LEU A 192 -4.04 -21.93 -12.57
CA LEU A 192 -4.96 -20.84 -12.91
C LEU A 192 -4.52 -19.51 -12.31
N THR A 193 -3.93 -19.54 -11.13
CA THR A 193 -3.31 -18.36 -10.50
C THR A 193 -2.17 -17.83 -11.37
N LEU A 194 -1.24 -18.70 -11.77
CA LEU A 194 -0.16 -18.33 -12.69
C LEU A 194 -0.70 -17.82 -14.02
N HIS A 195 -1.74 -18.45 -14.59
CA HIS A 195 -2.37 -17.98 -15.83
C HIS A 195 -2.99 -16.57 -15.68
N SER A 196 -3.74 -16.33 -14.60
CA SER A 196 -4.34 -15.03 -14.32
C SER A 196 -3.26 -13.96 -14.15
N ALA A 197 -2.18 -14.27 -13.43
CA ALA A 197 -1.02 -13.40 -13.27
C ALA A 197 -0.38 -13.08 -14.62
N LEU A 198 -0.13 -14.10 -15.45
CA LEU A 198 0.41 -13.95 -16.80
C LEU A 198 -0.48 -13.05 -17.67
N GLN A 199 -1.80 -13.25 -17.65
CA GLN A 199 -2.73 -12.38 -18.36
C GLN A 199 -2.65 -10.94 -17.88
N HIS A 200 -2.58 -10.72 -16.56
CA HIS A 200 -2.50 -9.39 -15.97
C HIS A 200 -1.21 -8.67 -16.35
N LEU A 201 -0.08 -9.36 -16.26
CA LEU A 201 1.25 -8.81 -16.52
C LEU A 201 1.47 -8.39 -17.97
N PHE A 202 0.74 -9.00 -18.90
CA PHE A 202 1.00 -8.87 -20.33
C PHE A 202 -0.24 -8.43 -21.15
N LYS A 203 -1.26 -7.84 -20.49
CA LYS A 203 -2.58 -7.43 -21.07
C LYS A 203 -2.52 -6.76 -22.46
N THR A 204 -1.43 -6.08 -22.82
CA THR A 204 -1.22 -5.37 -24.10
C THR A 204 0.07 -5.78 -24.83
N SER A 205 0.90 -6.66 -24.26
CA SER A 205 2.30 -6.83 -24.67
C SER A 205 2.67 -8.21 -25.21
N TRP A 206 1.74 -9.17 -25.31
CA TRP A 206 2.05 -10.51 -25.84
C TRP A 206 2.68 -10.46 -27.24
N LEU A 207 2.19 -9.56 -28.10
CA LEU A 207 2.74 -9.30 -29.44
C LEU A 207 4.16 -8.70 -29.38
N GLY A 208 4.43 -7.83 -28.40
CA GLY A 208 5.77 -7.27 -28.16
C GLY A 208 6.76 -8.31 -27.61
N LEU A 209 6.30 -9.20 -26.73
CA LEU A 209 7.11 -10.29 -26.19
C LEU A 209 7.47 -11.33 -27.25
N GLN A 210 6.52 -11.70 -28.12
CA GLN A 210 6.76 -12.58 -29.27
C GLN A 210 7.72 -11.97 -30.30
N ALA A 211 7.79 -10.64 -30.39
CA ALA A 211 8.76 -9.96 -31.25
C ALA A 211 10.19 -9.99 -30.68
N SER A 212 10.35 -10.16 -29.35
CA SER A 212 11.65 -10.14 -28.66
C SER A 212 12.20 -11.50 -28.24
N SER A 213 11.36 -12.54 -28.12
CA SER A 213 11.78 -13.90 -27.72
C SER A 213 10.97 -14.98 -28.44
N PRO A 214 11.59 -16.10 -28.88
CA PRO A 214 10.89 -17.22 -29.50
C PRO A 214 10.03 -18.04 -28.52
N GLU A 215 10.31 -17.96 -27.21
CA GLU A 215 9.52 -18.62 -26.15
C GLU A 215 9.51 -17.82 -24.84
N VAL A 216 8.46 -17.99 -24.03
CA VAL A 216 8.35 -17.37 -22.70
C VAL A 216 8.95 -18.31 -21.65
N ILE A 217 9.98 -17.84 -20.96
CA ILE A 217 10.75 -18.61 -19.98
C ILE A 217 10.26 -18.30 -18.56
N ILE A 218 9.85 -19.34 -17.83
CA ILE A 218 9.32 -19.27 -16.47
C ILE A 218 10.20 -20.11 -15.54
N HIS A 219 10.77 -19.50 -14.50
CA HIS A 219 11.47 -20.25 -13.45
C HIS A 219 10.52 -20.51 -12.28
N TRP A 220 10.22 -21.78 -12.00
CA TRP A 220 9.37 -22.23 -10.90
C TRP A 220 10.22 -22.63 -9.70
N LEU A 221 10.21 -21.81 -8.64
CA LEU A 221 11.07 -21.98 -7.48
C LEU A 221 10.40 -22.83 -6.39
N GLY A 222 11.19 -23.70 -5.76
CA GLY A 222 10.74 -24.48 -4.60
C GLY A 222 9.71 -25.54 -4.96
N ALA A 223 9.77 -26.08 -6.18
CA ALA A 223 8.83 -27.12 -6.63
C ALA A 223 8.87 -28.34 -5.68
N GLN A 224 7.72 -28.73 -5.13
CA GLN A 224 7.59 -29.86 -4.22
C GLN A 224 6.48 -30.79 -4.71
N LYS A 225 5.23 -30.56 -4.27
CA LYS A 225 4.05 -31.29 -4.75
C LYS A 225 3.88 -31.13 -6.27
N GLU A 226 4.38 -30.05 -6.84
CA GLU A 226 4.40 -29.77 -8.27
C GLU A 226 5.30 -30.71 -9.06
N LEU A 227 6.34 -31.28 -8.43
CA LEU A 227 7.15 -32.32 -9.07
C LEU A 227 6.31 -33.58 -9.33
N ASP A 228 5.38 -33.91 -8.42
CA ASP A 228 4.42 -35.00 -8.60
C ASP A 228 3.24 -34.59 -9.50
N ALA A 229 2.84 -33.32 -9.46
CA ALA A 229 1.69 -32.77 -10.16
C ALA A 229 2.04 -32.09 -11.50
N TRP A 230 3.25 -32.28 -12.04
CA TRP A 230 3.70 -31.59 -13.24
C TRP A 230 2.75 -31.71 -14.44
N PRO A 231 1.99 -32.81 -14.65
CA PRO A 231 1.04 -32.88 -15.78
C PRO A 231 -0.02 -31.78 -15.72
N VAL A 232 -0.41 -31.34 -14.52
CA VAL A 232 -1.40 -30.26 -14.33
C VAL A 232 -0.93 -28.95 -14.97
N ILE A 233 0.39 -28.74 -15.07
CA ILE A 233 1.01 -27.55 -15.66
C ILE A 233 0.77 -27.48 -17.18
N LEU A 234 0.52 -28.63 -17.82
CA LEU A 234 0.15 -28.68 -19.24
C LEU A 234 -1.17 -27.96 -19.55
N GLU A 235 -2.01 -27.68 -18.55
CA GLU A 235 -3.20 -26.83 -18.71
C GLU A 235 -2.84 -25.43 -19.23
N LEU A 236 -1.63 -24.93 -18.96
CA LEU A 236 -1.16 -23.66 -19.54
C LEU A 236 -1.14 -23.70 -21.08
N ALA A 237 -0.84 -24.85 -21.69
CA ALA A 237 -0.85 -25.00 -23.15
C ALA A 237 -2.27 -24.92 -23.73
N ALA A 238 -3.29 -25.37 -22.98
CA ALA A 238 -4.69 -25.21 -23.37
C ALA A 238 -5.20 -23.78 -23.12
N LEU A 239 -4.75 -23.16 -22.03
CA LEU A 239 -5.10 -21.78 -21.69
C LEU A 239 -4.43 -20.76 -22.64
N MET A 240 -3.26 -21.09 -23.20
CA MET A 240 -2.43 -20.23 -24.04
C MET A 240 -1.90 -20.96 -25.30
N PRO A 241 -2.78 -21.39 -26.22
CA PRO A 241 -2.45 -22.34 -27.31
C PRO A 241 -1.44 -21.86 -28.35
N ASN A 242 -1.21 -20.55 -28.46
CA ASN A 242 -0.33 -19.94 -29.47
C ASN A 242 0.95 -19.31 -28.87
N ILE A 243 1.22 -19.56 -27.59
CA ILE A 243 2.37 -18.99 -26.90
C ILE A 243 3.32 -20.15 -26.55
N PRO A 244 4.53 -20.20 -27.15
CA PRO A 244 5.55 -21.14 -26.72
C PRO A 244 5.98 -20.85 -25.28
N LEU A 245 5.90 -21.85 -24.41
CA LEU A 245 6.24 -21.75 -22.99
C LEU A 245 7.37 -22.70 -22.62
N HIS A 246 8.26 -22.25 -21.75
CA HIS A 246 9.31 -23.08 -21.18
C HIS A 246 9.35 -22.90 -19.65
N VAL A 247 8.95 -23.94 -18.92
CA VAL A 247 8.89 -23.92 -17.45
C VAL A 247 10.06 -24.72 -16.87
N HIS A 248 10.90 -24.06 -16.08
CA HIS A 248 12.01 -24.65 -15.37
C HIS A 248 11.63 -24.90 -13.91
N PHE A 249 11.41 -26.15 -13.51
CA PHE A 249 11.23 -26.52 -12.11
C PHE A 249 12.58 -26.58 -11.40
N VAL A 250 12.77 -25.72 -10.40
CA VAL A 250 14.00 -25.63 -9.62
C VAL A 250 13.69 -26.02 -8.17
N SER A 251 14.32 -27.09 -7.69
CA SER A 251 14.12 -27.57 -6.33
C SER A 251 15.29 -28.43 -5.83
N PRO A 252 15.70 -28.30 -4.56
CA PRO A 252 16.65 -29.24 -3.95
C PRO A 252 16.07 -30.65 -3.81
N HIS A 253 14.74 -30.78 -3.93
CA HIS A 253 14.05 -32.07 -3.82
C HIS A 253 13.83 -32.77 -5.18
N THR A 254 14.29 -32.18 -6.28
CA THR A 254 14.18 -32.80 -7.61
C THR A 254 14.91 -34.15 -7.62
N PRO A 255 14.22 -35.28 -7.91
CA PRO A 255 14.88 -36.59 -7.98
C PRO A 255 15.98 -36.63 -9.04
N CYS A 256 17.03 -37.41 -8.79
CA CYS A 256 18.09 -37.66 -9.78
C CYS A 256 17.56 -38.24 -11.09
N SER A 257 16.43 -38.96 -11.06
CA SER A 257 15.76 -39.49 -12.25
C SER A 257 15.05 -38.43 -13.10
N MET A 258 14.84 -37.21 -12.57
CA MET A 258 14.22 -36.09 -13.29
C MET A 258 15.23 -34.98 -13.61
N ALA A 259 16.23 -34.80 -12.75
CA ALA A 259 17.21 -33.73 -12.87
C ALA A 259 17.92 -33.74 -14.24
N GLY A 260 17.94 -32.59 -14.91
CA GLY A 260 18.52 -32.40 -16.24
C GLY A 260 17.66 -32.89 -17.40
N GLN A 261 16.52 -33.55 -17.15
CA GLN A 261 15.61 -33.95 -18.20
C GLN A 261 14.78 -32.77 -18.73
N THR A 262 14.35 -32.89 -19.98
CA THR A 262 13.42 -31.96 -20.63
C THR A 262 12.40 -32.76 -21.41
N THR A 263 11.15 -32.33 -21.34
CA THR A 263 10.06 -32.85 -22.16
C THR A 263 9.35 -31.71 -22.87
N CYS A 264 8.75 -31.97 -24.02
CA CYS A 264 8.09 -30.96 -24.85
C CYS A 264 6.76 -31.52 -25.39
N PHE A 265 5.69 -30.75 -25.24
CA PHE A 265 4.35 -31.11 -25.71
C PHE A 265 3.81 -30.09 -26.71
N GLN A 266 3.10 -30.58 -27.73
CA GLN A 266 2.46 -29.77 -28.76
C GLN A 266 1.21 -29.09 -28.21
N SER A 267 1.13 -27.75 -28.29
CA SER A 267 -0.09 -27.03 -27.91
C SER A 267 -1.18 -27.25 -28.97
N PRO A 268 -2.47 -27.23 -28.59
CA PRO A 268 -3.56 -27.37 -29.54
C PRO A 268 -3.56 -26.19 -30.52
N ALA A 269 -3.74 -26.45 -31.82
CA ALA A 269 -3.81 -25.39 -32.83
C ALA A 269 -5.11 -24.58 -32.66
N PHE A 270 -5.01 -23.25 -32.57
CA PHE A 270 -6.18 -22.36 -32.61
C PHE A 270 -6.47 -21.94 -34.05
N THR A 271 -7.51 -22.51 -34.67
CA THR A 271 -8.02 -22.02 -35.95
C THR A 271 -8.81 -20.74 -35.71
N HIS A 272 -8.18 -19.58 -35.89
CA HIS A 272 -8.93 -18.32 -36.02
C HIS A 272 -9.88 -18.49 -37.22
N HIS A 273 -11.19 -18.34 -37.00
CA HIS A 273 -12.18 -18.39 -38.06
C HIS A 273 -11.95 -17.20 -39.03
N LEU A 274 -11.08 -17.38 -40.03
CA LEU A 274 -11.05 -16.61 -41.28
C LEU A 274 -12.25 -16.99 -42.18
N GLN A 275 -13.42 -17.23 -41.57
CA GLN A 275 -14.63 -17.69 -42.25
C GLN A 275 -15.81 -16.74 -42.07
N GLN A 276 -15.53 -15.43 -41.94
CA GLN A 276 -16.55 -14.38 -42.10
C GLN A 276 -16.23 -13.36 -43.21
N GLN A 277 -15.28 -13.66 -44.10
CA GLN A 277 -15.17 -13.00 -45.42
C GLN A 277 -15.28 -13.95 -46.62
N GLN A 278 -15.54 -15.25 -46.41
CA GLN A 278 -15.77 -16.23 -47.49
C GLN A 278 -17.10 -16.99 -47.43
N GLN A 279 -18.03 -16.60 -46.54
CA GLN A 279 -19.39 -17.13 -46.53
C GLN A 279 -20.42 -16.01 -46.74
N GLN A 280 -20.35 -15.35 -47.90
CA GLN A 280 -21.59 -14.99 -48.58
C GLN A 280 -22.15 -16.27 -49.21
N PRO A 281 -23.45 -16.55 -49.08
CA PRO A 281 -24.04 -17.73 -49.70
C PRO A 281 -23.93 -17.61 -51.23
N ARG A 282 -23.17 -18.52 -51.85
CA ARG A 282 -23.35 -18.81 -53.28
C ARG A 282 -24.77 -19.33 -53.47
N GLN A 283 -25.56 -18.60 -54.24
CA GLN A 283 -26.86 -19.06 -54.71
C GLN A 283 -26.72 -20.40 -55.44
N PRO A 284 -27.70 -21.31 -55.32
CA PRO A 284 -27.64 -22.61 -55.95
C PRO A 284 -27.68 -22.49 -57.47
N SER A 285 -26.80 -23.25 -58.11
CA SER A 285 -26.77 -23.52 -59.54
C SER A 285 -28.14 -23.98 -60.04
N LYS A 286 -28.80 -23.18 -60.88
CA LYS A 286 -29.77 -23.70 -61.85
C LYS A 286 -29.02 -24.13 -63.10
N GLU A 287 -29.27 -25.39 -63.42
CA GLU A 287 -29.01 -26.21 -64.60
C GLU A 287 -28.54 -25.51 -65.90
N LYS A 288 -27.57 -26.17 -66.54
CA LYS A 288 -27.22 -25.99 -67.95
C LYS A 288 -28.45 -26.16 -68.86
N ARG A 289 -28.73 -25.18 -69.73
CA ARG A 289 -29.19 -25.42 -71.11
C ARG A 289 -28.97 -24.18 -72.00
N THR A 290 -27.92 -24.28 -72.81
CA THR A 290 -27.82 -23.96 -74.25
C THR A 290 -28.61 -22.80 -74.89
N ILE A 291 -27.86 -22.03 -75.70
CA ILE A 291 -28.18 -21.42 -77.03
C ILE A 291 -28.38 -19.88 -77.08
N ALA A 292 -27.35 -19.26 -77.68
CA ALA A 292 -27.31 -18.23 -78.73
C ALA A 292 -27.94 -16.82 -78.60
N ALA A 293 -27.08 -15.86 -78.97
CA ALA A 293 -27.28 -14.68 -79.82
C ALA A 293 -28.12 -13.49 -79.31
N GLY A 294 -27.57 -12.28 -79.53
CA GLY A 294 -28.38 -11.06 -79.65
C GLY A 294 -27.84 -9.83 -78.91
N ILE A 295 -26.99 -9.06 -79.59
CA ILE A 295 -26.78 -7.60 -79.47
C ILE A 295 -28.07 -6.87 -79.98
N PRO A 296 -28.34 -5.54 -79.89
CA PRO A 296 -27.81 -4.38 -79.12
C PRO A 296 -28.90 -3.45 -78.46
N ASP A 297 -28.43 -2.38 -77.80
CA ASP A 297 -28.62 -0.95 -78.19
C ASP A 297 -29.34 0.05 -77.26
N ALA A 298 -28.93 1.31 -77.49
CA ALA A 298 -29.42 2.64 -77.07
C ALA A 298 -28.88 3.18 -75.74
N SER A 299 -27.95 4.15 -75.66
CA SER A 299 -27.86 5.50 -76.29
C SER A 299 -29.03 6.41 -75.79
N LEU A 300 -28.89 7.66 -75.30
CA LEU A 300 -28.06 8.79 -75.73
C LEU A 300 -28.23 10.00 -74.77
N SER A 301 -27.15 10.79 -74.61
CA SER A 301 -27.11 12.29 -74.64
C SER A 301 -27.56 13.11 -73.41
N ARG A 302 -27.05 14.32 -73.11
CA ARG A 302 -26.37 15.36 -73.92
C ARG A 302 -25.77 16.52 -73.06
N THR A 303 -24.53 16.95 -73.37
CA THR A 303 -24.02 18.36 -73.56
C THR A 303 -24.04 19.42 -72.42
N ARG A 304 -23.15 20.45 -72.30
CA ARG A 304 -22.10 21.07 -73.14
C ARG A 304 -21.29 22.15 -72.36
N ASN A 305 -20.11 22.52 -72.91
CA ASN A 305 -19.43 23.85 -72.98
C ASN A 305 -18.23 24.20 -72.05
N GLN A 306 -17.08 24.44 -72.71
CA GLN A 306 -15.85 25.20 -72.37
C GLN A 306 -15.97 26.68 -72.90
N PRO A 307 -15.00 27.66 -72.85
CA PRO A 307 -13.52 27.56 -72.66
C PRO A 307 -12.74 28.72 -71.93
N LEU A 308 -11.40 28.52 -71.71
CA LEU A 308 -10.18 29.43 -71.79
C LEU A 308 -10.15 30.81 -71.08
N ASN A 309 -9.06 31.44 -70.60
CA ASN A 309 -7.69 31.15 -70.15
C ASN A 309 -7.05 32.48 -69.61
N ASP A 310 -5.95 32.36 -68.84
CA ASP A 310 -4.81 33.28 -68.61
C ASP A 310 -4.81 34.41 -67.54
N ASN A 311 -4.09 34.09 -66.45
CA ASN A 311 -2.99 34.77 -65.72
C ASN A 311 -3.13 36.15 -65.01
N GLY A 312 -2.78 36.12 -63.71
CA GLY A 312 -2.09 37.22 -63.02
C GLY A 312 -2.27 37.30 -61.50
N ASP A 313 -1.37 36.63 -60.74
CA ASP A 313 -0.91 36.92 -59.35
C ASP A 313 -1.85 36.64 -58.14
N LEU A 314 -1.41 36.18 -56.96
CA LEU A 314 -0.25 35.39 -56.47
C LEU A 314 -0.56 34.98 -55.00
N HIS A 315 -0.13 33.76 -54.63
CA HIS A 315 0.09 33.18 -53.30
C HIS A 315 -1.09 32.70 -52.40
N VAL A 316 -1.39 31.40 -52.53
CA VAL A 316 -1.80 30.50 -51.43
C VAL A 316 -1.01 29.19 -51.60
N VAL A 317 -0.37 28.69 -50.53
CA VAL A 317 0.34 27.40 -50.52
C VAL A 317 -0.59 26.36 -49.89
N SER A 318 -0.95 25.34 -50.66
CA SER A 318 -1.61 24.11 -50.22
C SER A 318 -0.69 22.91 -50.45
N GLU A 319 -0.80 21.96 -49.54
CA GLU A 319 -0.55 20.51 -49.60
C GLU A 319 0.11 19.93 -50.87
N HIS A 320 1.27 19.28 -50.67
CA HIS A 320 1.79 18.25 -51.56
C HIS A 320 1.97 16.92 -50.81
N THR A 321 1.28 15.92 -51.35
CA THR A 321 1.49 14.49 -51.24
C THR A 321 2.94 14.09 -51.52
N PHE A 322 3.48 13.17 -50.72
CA PHE A 322 4.67 12.40 -51.05
C PHE A 322 4.33 10.91 -51.19
N ASP A 323 4.76 10.36 -52.31
CA ASP A 323 4.80 8.94 -52.65
C ASP A 323 5.64 8.13 -51.65
N ILE A 324 5.17 6.93 -51.31
CA ILE A 324 6.01 5.87 -50.73
C ILE A 324 5.82 4.61 -51.56
N GLU A 325 6.68 4.46 -52.57
CA GLU A 325 7.07 3.15 -53.09
C GLU A 325 7.93 2.45 -52.02
N GLY A 326 7.55 1.23 -51.66
CA GLY A 326 8.31 0.41 -50.71
C GLY A 326 7.41 -0.41 -49.78
N GLN A 327 6.45 -1.16 -50.30
CA GLN A 327 5.81 -2.22 -49.51
C GLN A 327 6.80 -3.36 -49.31
N PRO A 328 7.16 -3.74 -48.07
CA PRO A 328 7.61 -5.11 -47.84
C PRO A 328 6.39 -6.00 -48.06
N SER A 329 6.55 -7.00 -48.91
CA SER A 329 5.62 -8.12 -49.06
C SER A 329 5.12 -8.56 -47.69
N ILE A 330 3.80 -8.55 -47.49
CA ILE A 330 3.16 -9.21 -46.35
C ILE A 330 3.52 -10.68 -46.46
N GLY A 331 4.59 -11.08 -45.78
CA GLY A 331 4.95 -12.47 -45.61
C GLY A 331 3.81 -13.15 -44.90
N THR A 332 3.31 -14.24 -45.49
CA THR A 332 2.50 -15.23 -44.81
C THR A 332 3.19 -15.60 -43.49
N VAL A 333 2.68 -15.10 -42.37
CA VAL A 333 3.07 -15.55 -41.04
C VAL A 333 2.68 -17.03 -40.97
N GLN A 334 3.67 -17.92 -40.95
CA GLN A 334 3.41 -19.32 -40.66
C GLN A 334 2.75 -19.41 -39.28
N PRO A 335 1.71 -20.23 -39.10
CA PRO A 335 1.13 -20.45 -37.78
C PRO A 335 2.24 -21.02 -36.89
N ASN A 336 2.72 -20.22 -35.93
CA ASN A 336 3.65 -20.70 -34.93
C ASN A 336 2.96 -21.83 -34.16
N ASN A 337 3.46 -23.05 -34.32
CA ASN A 337 3.00 -24.22 -33.56
C ASN A 337 3.39 -24.01 -32.08
N GLY A 338 2.46 -23.50 -31.27
CA GLY A 338 2.65 -23.34 -29.83
C GLY A 338 3.08 -24.67 -29.19
N HIS A 339 3.91 -24.61 -28.17
CA HIS A 339 4.39 -25.79 -27.44
C HIS A 339 4.69 -25.43 -25.99
N ILE A 340 4.71 -26.44 -25.11
CA ILE A 340 5.13 -26.28 -23.72
C ILE A 340 6.30 -27.22 -23.42
N LYS A 341 7.43 -26.65 -23.00
CA LYS A 341 8.61 -27.37 -22.51
C LYS A 341 8.65 -27.34 -21.00
N LEU A 342 8.98 -28.47 -20.40
CA LEU A 342 9.20 -28.60 -18.97
C LEU A 342 10.61 -29.17 -18.74
N SER A 343 11.41 -28.49 -17.91
CA SER A 343 12.75 -28.91 -17.53
C SER A 343 12.89 -28.94 -16.01
N TRP A 344 13.66 -29.90 -15.50
CA TRP A 344 13.83 -30.09 -14.05
C TRP A 344 15.29 -29.92 -13.63
N TRP A 345 15.49 -29.17 -12.56
CA TRP A 345 16.80 -28.81 -12.03
C TRP A 345 16.86 -29.13 -10.54
N ALA A 346 17.93 -29.83 -10.15
CA ALA A 346 18.22 -30.14 -8.75
C ALA A 346 19.10 -29.04 -8.14
N GLY A 347 18.66 -28.49 -7.00
CA GLY A 347 19.35 -27.42 -6.29
C GLY A 347 18.48 -26.18 -6.04
N LEU A 348 19.06 -25.20 -5.38
CA LEU A 348 18.48 -23.88 -5.17
C LEU A 348 18.73 -23.00 -6.41
N HIS A 349 17.89 -22.00 -6.63
CA HIS A 349 17.94 -21.22 -7.87
C HIS A 349 19.24 -20.43 -8.05
N HIS A 350 19.82 -19.86 -6.99
CA HIS A 350 21.14 -19.24 -7.10
C HIS A 350 22.28 -20.19 -7.50
N GLU A 351 22.09 -21.51 -7.35
CA GLU A 351 23.09 -22.52 -7.72
C GLU A 351 22.97 -22.93 -9.19
N VAL A 352 21.76 -22.88 -9.76
CA VAL A 352 21.47 -23.41 -11.11
C VAL A 352 21.10 -22.33 -12.13
N ALA A 353 20.78 -21.11 -11.71
CA ALA A 353 20.29 -20.05 -12.59
C ALA A 353 21.27 -19.75 -13.74
N ASP A 354 22.57 -19.63 -13.45
CA ASP A 354 23.58 -19.32 -14.48
C ASP A 354 23.64 -20.42 -15.57
N ALA A 355 23.47 -21.69 -15.18
CA ALA A 355 23.46 -22.82 -16.11
C ALA A 355 22.18 -22.85 -16.97
N ILE A 356 21.03 -22.50 -16.36
CA ILE A 356 19.76 -22.36 -17.09
C ILE A 356 19.89 -21.22 -18.11
N GLU A 357 20.36 -20.06 -17.65
CA GLU A 357 20.48 -18.84 -18.45
C GLU A 357 21.45 -19.00 -19.62
N ALA A 358 22.60 -19.65 -19.39
CA ALA A 358 23.58 -19.93 -20.43
C ALA A 358 23.01 -20.82 -21.55
N LYS A 359 22.06 -21.71 -21.23
CA LYS A 359 21.50 -22.68 -22.17
C LYS A 359 20.20 -22.24 -22.82
N HIS A 360 19.38 -21.47 -22.10
CA HIS A 360 18.00 -21.17 -22.48
C HIS A 360 17.67 -19.68 -22.48
N GLY A 361 18.53 -18.82 -21.92
CA GLY A 361 18.28 -17.39 -21.77
C GLY A 361 17.68 -17.01 -20.42
N GLN A 362 17.55 -15.71 -20.18
CA GLN A 362 17.02 -15.19 -18.91
C GLN A 362 15.51 -15.46 -18.74
N PRO A 363 15.04 -15.69 -17.50
CA PRO A 363 13.62 -15.82 -17.23
C PRO A 363 12.89 -14.53 -17.61
N HIS A 364 11.69 -14.68 -18.15
CA HIS A 364 10.74 -13.57 -18.27
C HIS A 364 9.96 -13.41 -16.96
N ILE A 365 9.67 -14.54 -16.32
CA ILE A 365 8.97 -14.63 -15.04
C ILE A 365 9.67 -15.60 -14.11
N ILE A 366 9.67 -15.26 -12.83
CA ILE A 366 10.02 -16.19 -11.76
C ILE A 366 8.81 -16.33 -10.84
N TRP A 367 8.39 -17.58 -10.59
CA TRP A 367 7.20 -17.95 -9.82
C TRP A 367 7.61 -18.81 -8.62
N GLY A 368 7.37 -18.33 -7.40
CA GLY A 368 7.83 -19.00 -6.17
C GLY A 368 6.70 -19.40 -5.21
N PRO A 369 5.84 -20.38 -5.55
CA PRO A 369 4.60 -20.71 -4.81
C PRO A 369 4.82 -21.40 -3.46
N ASN A 370 5.98 -22.03 -3.27
CA ASN A 370 6.35 -22.84 -2.10
C ASN A 370 7.80 -22.59 -1.68
N ALA A 371 8.42 -21.52 -2.17
CA ALA A 371 9.85 -21.29 -2.03
C ALA A 371 10.23 -20.77 -0.63
N GLY A 372 9.26 -20.46 0.25
CA GLY A 372 9.53 -20.05 1.63
C GLY A 372 10.54 -18.90 1.73
N LEU A 373 10.57 -18.03 0.70
CA LEU A 373 11.62 -17.04 0.45
C LEU A 373 11.81 -16.06 1.61
N ALA A 374 10.79 -15.92 2.45
CA ALA A 374 10.76 -15.06 3.63
C ALA A 374 11.00 -15.77 4.96
N VAL A 375 10.89 -17.09 4.95
CA VAL A 375 10.77 -17.92 6.15
C VAL A 375 12.07 -18.68 6.41
N TYR A 376 12.81 -19.04 5.37
CA TYR A 376 14.05 -19.81 5.48
C TYR A 376 15.24 -19.04 4.91
N LEU A 377 16.28 -18.88 5.74
CA LEU A 377 17.52 -18.17 5.39
C LEU A 377 18.25 -18.77 4.18
N GLU A 378 18.05 -20.07 3.91
CA GLU A 378 18.61 -20.78 2.75
C GLU A 378 18.21 -20.17 1.40
N TRP A 379 17.14 -19.39 1.34
CA TRP A 379 16.68 -18.72 0.12
C TRP A 379 17.21 -17.29 -0.05
N LEU A 380 17.88 -16.71 0.94
CA LEU A 380 18.42 -15.35 0.85
C LEU A 380 19.40 -15.17 -0.33
N PRO A 381 20.32 -16.11 -0.63
CA PRO A 381 21.19 -15.99 -1.80
C PRO A 381 20.41 -16.03 -3.12
N THR A 382 19.31 -16.80 -3.18
CA THR A 382 18.38 -16.80 -4.33
C THR A 382 17.80 -15.40 -4.55
N LEU A 383 17.31 -14.76 -3.49
CA LEU A 383 16.77 -13.40 -3.57
C LEU A 383 17.82 -12.40 -4.05
N GLN A 384 19.03 -12.43 -3.47
CA GLN A 384 20.13 -11.57 -3.89
C GLN A 384 20.52 -11.78 -5.35
N ARG A 385 20.51 -13.02 -5.85
CA ARG A 385 20.82 -13.34 -7.26
C ARG A 385 19.74 -12.81 -8.21
N ILE A 386 18.46 -12.94 -7.86
CA ILE A 386 17.33 -12.41 -8.64
C ILE A 386 17.43 -10.89 -8.74
N LEU A 387 17.73 -10.22 -7.62
CA LEU A 387 17.88 -8.77 -7.55
C LEU A 387 18.97 -8.20 -8.48
N ARG A 388 19.98 -9.01 -8.80
CA ARG A 388 21.06 -8.65 -9.71
C ARG A 388 20.74 -8.93 -11.18
N MET A 389 19.62 -9.57 -11.52
CA MET A 389 19.24 -9.86 -12.91
C MET A 389 18.89 -8.58 -13.66
N ARG A 390 19.39 -8.45 -14.91
CA ARG A 390 19.08 -7.35 -15.82
C ARG A 390 18.97 -7.89 -17.27
N PRO A 391 17.91 -7.55 -18.04
CA PRO A 391 16.70 -6.82 -17.61
C PRO A 391 15.96 -7.55 -16.49
N PHE A 392 15.19 -6.80 -15.70
CA PHE A 392 14.57 -7.34 -14.49
C PHE A 392 13.41 -8.30 -14.86
N PRO A 393 13.44 -9.58 -14.45
CA PRO A 393 12.33 -10.50 -14.70
C PRO A 393 11.15 -10.15 -13.80
N LYS A 394 9.91 -10.30 -14.28
CA LYS A 394 8.74 -10.10 -13.41
C LYS A 394 8.71 -11.19 -12.33
N PHE A 395 8.68 -10.81 -11.06
CA PHE A 395 8.76 -11.75 -9.95
C PHE A 395 7.38 -11.97 -9.33
N LEU A 396 6.95 -13.21 -9.18
CA LEU A 396 5.63 -13.53 -8.64
C LEU A 396 5.79 -14.41 -7.41
N LEU A 397 5.24 -13.95 -6.29
CA LEU A 397 5.24 -14.66 -5.04
C LEU A 397 3.85 -15.23 -4.78
N SER A 398 3.78 -16.53 -4.52
CA SER A 398 2.59 -17.16 -3.96
C SER A 398 3.11 -18.01 -2.81
N ASP A 399 2.44 -18.07 -1.67
CA ASP A 399 2.90 -18.93 -0.58
C ASP A 399 1.71 -19.72 -0.02
N PHE A 400 2.01 -20.81 0.67
CA PHE A 400 1.03 -21.71 1.29
C PHE A 400 0.08 -20.98 2.24
N CYS A 401 0.51 -19.86 2.80
CA CYS A 401 -0.34 -18.97 3.57
C CYS A 401 -0.03 -17.50 3.24
N GLU A 402 -1.03 -16.66 3.45
CA GLU A 402 -0.92 -15.22 3.26
C GLU A 402 0.20 -14.60 4.12
N GLU A 403 0.51 -15.17 5.29
CA GLU A 403 1.62 -14.71 6.14
C GLU A 403 2.99 -14.87 5.46
N ALA A 404 3.24 -16.01 4.83
CA ALA A 404 4.53 -16.30 4.23
C ALA A 404 4.71 -15.54 2.91
N ALA A 405 3.62 -15.34 2.14
CA ALA A 405 3.60 -14.45 0.98
C ALA A 405 3.83 -12.99 1.38
N PHE A 406 3.14 -12.50 2.41
CA PHE A 406 3.31 -11.14 2.90
C PHE A 406 4.73 -10.89 3.41
N ARG A 407 5.29 -11.79 4.23
CA ARG A 407 6.68 -11.70 4.68
C ARG A 407 7.65 -11.71 3.50
N GLY A 408 7.38 -12.50 2.45
CA GLY A 408 8.25 -12.59 1.28
C GLY A 408 8.30 -11.28 0.51
N CYS A 409 7.15 -10.61 0.36
CA CYS A 409 7.09 -9.25 -0.16
C CYS A 409 7.88 -8.27 0.72
N GLN A 410 7.71 -8.31 2.05
CA GLN A 410 8.44 -7.42 2.95
C GLN A 410 9.97 -7.60 2.86
N VAL A 411 10.45 -8.84 2.80
CA VAL A 411 11.89 -9.13 2.64
C VAL A 411 12.39 -8.62 1.29
N LEU A 412 11.62 -8.82 0.22
CA LEU A 412 11.97 -8.33 -1.13
C LEU A 412 11.99 -6.80 -1.20
N GLU A 413 11.00 -6.13 -0.61
CA GLU A 413 10.94 -4.66 -0.49
C GLU A 413 12.13 -4.11 0.31
N HIS A 414 12.56 -4.83 1.35
CA HIS A 414 13.74 -4.46 2.15
C HIS A 414 15.06 -4.59 1.38
N LEU A 415 15.14 -5.49 0.40
CA LEU A 415 16.39 -5.81 -0.29
C LEU A 415 16.64 -4.96 -1.56
N SER A 416 15.64 -4.27 -2.12
CA SER A 416 15.81 -3.31 -3.24
C SER A 416 14.55 -2.49 -3.54
N HIS A 417 14.70 -1.18 -3.71
CA HIS A 417 13.60 -0.24 -4.01
C HIS A 417 13.21 -0.11 -5.50
N ASP A 418 14.04 -0.59 -6.44
CA ASP A 418 13.80 -0.50 -7.90
C ASP A 418 13.08 -1.73 -8.49
N PHE A 419 12.14 -2.35 -7.77
CA PHE A 419 11.54 -3.60 -8.20
C PHE A 419 10.23 -3.36 -9.00
N PRO A 420 10.18 -3.53 -10.33
CA PRO A 420 8.92 -3.45 -11.07
C PRO A 420 8.16 -4.78 -10.95
N ASP A 421 6.84 -4.71 -10.75
CA ASP A 421 5.90 -5.81 -10.95
C ASP A 421 6.08 -7.06 -10.06
N THR A 422 6.32 -6.91 -8.75
CA THR A 422 6.15 -8.04 -7.80
C THR A 422 4.70 -8.18 -7.35
N PHE A 423 4.06 -9.32 -7.64
CA PHE A 423 2.70 -9.61 -7.18
C PHE A 423 2.71 -10.76 -6.17
N ALA A 424 2.21 -10.50 -4.96
CA ALA A 424 1.76 -11.55 -4.06
C ALA A 424 0.37 -12.03 -4.49
N ILE A 425 0.23 -13.32 -4.81
CA ILE A 425 -1.07 -13.90 -5.12
C ILE A 425 -1.38 -15.04 -4.15
N GLN A 426 -2.54 -14.92 -3.49
CA GLN A 426 -3.06 -15.89 -2.55
C GLN A 426 -3.50 -17.18 -3.28
N ASN A 427 -3.24 -18.33 -2.66
CA ASN A 427 -3.89 -19.59 -2.98
C ASN A 427 -5.28 -19.65 -2.30
N PRO A 428 -6.41 -19.53 -3.02
CA PRO A 428 -7.76 -19.47 -2.42
C PRO A 428 -8.24 -20.77 -1.75
N ASN A 429 -7.51 -21.89 -1.86
CA ASN A 429 -7.94 -23.19 -1.33
C ASN A 429 -7.52 -23.48 0.13
N VAL A 430 -6.92 -22.54 0.85
CA VAL A 430 -6.42 -22.78 2.22
C VAL A 430 -7.37 -22.22 3.27
N ARG A 431 -8.19 -23.09 3.88
CA ARG A 431 -9.00 -22.77 5.07
C ARG A 431 -8.16 -22.84 6.35
N GLY A 432 -7.96 -21.69 6.99
CA GLY A 432 -7.74 -21.52 8.44
C GLY A 432 -6.36 -21.95 9.02
N PRO A 433 -5.92 -21.32 10.12
CA PRO A 433 -4.58 -21.50 10.65
C PRO A 433 -4.42 -22.87 11.33
N ARG A 434 -3.49 -23.69 10.84
CA ARG A 434 -2.77 -24.60 11.73
C ARG A 434 -1.56 -23.81 12.22
N THR A 435 -1.55 -23.47 13.50
CA THR A 435 -0.34 -23.02 14.18
C THR A 435 0.76 -24.05 13.92
N CYS A 436 1.77 -23.68 13.14
CA CYS A 436 3.04 -24.40 13.14
C CYS A 436 3.63 -24.24 14.55
N GLN A 437 3.37 -25.23 15.42
CA GLN A 437 4.11 -25.34 16.66
C GLN A 437 5.54 -25.79 16.32
N PRO A 438 6.58 -25.11 16.83
CA PRO A 438 7.93 -25.65 16.81
C PRO A 438 7.99 -26.82 17.79
N ARG A 439 8.12 -28.05 17.29
CA ARG A 439 8.49 -29.22 18.12
C ARG A 439 10.01 -29.35 18.14
N CYS A 440 10.58 -29.15 19.33
CA CYS A 440 11.90 -29.57 19.83
C CYS A 440 13.15 -29.25 19.00
N GLU A 441 13.85 -28.21 19.45
CA GLU A 441 15.23 -28.26 19.94
C GLU A 441 16.24 -29.16 19.20
N THR A 442 17.14 -28.51 18.47
CA THR A 442 18.56 -28.76 18.69
C THR A 442 19.30 -27.43 18.64
N VAL A 443 19.85 -27.05 19.78
CA VAL A 443 20.78 -25.92 19.95
C VAL A 443 21.98 -26.17 19.04
N VAL A 444 22.08 -25.41 17.94
CA VAL A 444 23.37 -25.11 17.32
C VAL A 444 23.35 -23.64 16.91
N ALA A 445 23.90 -22.83 17.80
CA ALA A 445 24.45 -21.49 17.61
C ALA A 445 23.92 -20.67 16.43
N ALA A 446 23.07 -19.68 16.76
CA ALA A 446 23.01 -18.44 16.02
C ALA A 446 24.39 -17.76 16.09
N ALA A 447 25.29 -18.14 15.19
CA ALA A 447 26.53 -17.44 14.95
C ALA A 447 26.24 -16.27 14.01
N THR A 448 26.24 -15.09 14.60
CA THR A 448 26.45 -13.79 13.97
C THR A 448 27.40 -13.84 12.77
N VAL A 449 26.92 -13.39 11.61
CA VAL A 449 27.76 -12.69 10.64
C VAL A 449 27.38 -11.22 10.74
N GLU A 450 28.02 -10.57 11.70
CA GLU A 450 28.27 -9.13 11.67
C GLU A 450 28.98 -8.82 10.34
N ALA A 451 28.35 -8.03 9.48
CA ALA A 451 29.08 -7.18 8.56
C ALA A 451 29.31 -5.85 9.27
N SER A 452 30.43 -5.77 9.99
CA SER A 452 31.17 -4.53 10.31
C SER A 452 30.34 -3.24 10.46
N LEU A 453 29.38 -3.23 11.38
CA LEU A 453 28.79 -2.01 11.93
C LEU A 453 28.76 -2.24 13.44
N SER A 454 29.46 -1.36 14.17
CA SER A 454 29.69 -1.46 15.61
C SER A 454 28.45 -1.89 16.39
N SER A 455 28.58 -2.98 17.13
CA SER A 455 27.58 -3.55 18.02
C SER A 455 27.24 -2.59 19.17
N ALA A 456 26.04 -2.05 19.13
CA ALA A 456 25.34 -1.60 20.32
C ALA A 456 24.05 -2.43 20.42
N GLU A 457 23.96 -3.29 21.42
CA GLU A 457 22.71 -3.96 21.80
C GLU A 457 21.63 -2.89 21.99
N LYS A 458 20.65 -2.82 21.08
CA LYS A 458 19.50 -1.90 21.24
C LYS A 458 18.64 -2.42 22.40
N LYS A 459 18.88 -1.85 23.58
CA LYS A 459 18.02 -1.98 24.76
C LYS A 459 16.59 -1.55 24.38
N ALA A 460 15.59 -2.35 24.74
CA ALA A 460 14.19 -2.01 24.47
C ALA A 460 13.84 -0.65 25.08
N ARG A 461 13.24 0.25 24.30
CA ARG A 461 12.81 1.58 24.76
C ARG A 461 11.64 1.42 25.73
N GLU A 462 11.80 1.98 26.92
CA GLU A 462 10.78 1.99 27.98
C GLU A 462 10.52 3.45 28.37
N LEU A 463 9.24 3.84 28.45
CA LEU A 463 8.85 5.18 28.87
C LEU A 463 9.16 5.35 30.36
N LYS A 464 9.88 6.41 30.68
CA LYS A 464 10.27 6.74 32.07
C LYS A 464 9.31 7.73 32.73
N GLY A 465 8.44 8.35 31.92
CA GLY A 465 7.57 9.44 32.33
C GLY A 465 8.36 10.70 32.66
N PHE A 466 7.64 11.81 32.82
CA PHE A 466 8.22 13.14 32.89
C PHE A 466 9.23 13.31 34.04
N LYS A 467 8.95 12.73 35.21
CA LYS A 467 9.88 12.81 36.37
C LYS A 467 11.11 11.94 36.21
N GLY A 468 11.00 10.81 35.51
CA GLY A 468 12.09 9.87 35.26
C GLY A 468 12.91 10.20 34.02
N PHE A 469 12.39 11.09 33.17
CA PHE A 469 13.03 11.54 31.95
C PHE A 469 14.11 12.58 32.24
N GLN A 470 15.30 12.36 31.70
CA GLN A 470 16.40 13.33 31.73
C GLN A 470 16.66 13.76 30.30
N ARG A 471 16.36 15.03 29.99
CA ARG A 471 16.59 15.59 28.66
C ARG A 471 18.08 15.64 28.36
N SER A 472 18.45 15.14 27.20
CA SER A 472 19.79 15.30 26.61
C SER A 472 19.63 15.42 25.10
N ASN A 473 20.33 16.36 24.49
CA ASN A 473 20.39 16.50 23.03
C ASN A 473 21.73 15.93 22.54
N PRO A 474 21.77 14.68 22.04
CA PRO A 474 22.98 14.02 21.58
C PRO A 474 23.41 14.47 20.17
N LYS A 475 22.61 15.33 19.51
CA LYS A 475 22.81 15.79 18.14
C LYS A 475 22.99 14.65 17.11
N THR A 476 22.03 13.73 17.06
CA THR A 476 22.13 12.47 16.30
C THR A 476 21.38 12.42 14.97
N ASP A 477 20.84 13.54 14.47
CA ASP A 477 20.15 13.58 13.17
C ASP A 477 20.99 12.88 12.08
N LYS A 478 20.34 12.03 11.29
CA LYS A 478 20.96 11.28 10.17
C LYS A 478 21.17 12.15 8.94
N PHE A 479 20.48 13.27 8.87
CA PHE A 479 20.57 14.28 7.83
C PHE A 479 20.20 15.62 8.43
N GLU A 480 20.79 16.70 7.92
CA GLU A 480 20.62 18.04 8.50
C GLU A 480 19.20 18.57 8.24
N VAL A 481 18.43 18.75 9.32
CA VAL A 481 17.08 19.33 9.31
C VAL A 481 17.14 20.78 9.79
N LEU A 482 16.54 21.70 9.04
CA LEU A 482 16.60 23.13 9.31
C LEU A 482 15.36 23.63 10.06
N LYS A 483 14.17 23.47 9.47
CA LYS A 483 12.90 23.92 10.06
C LYS A 483 11.70 23.23 9.41
N PHE A 484 10.52 23.41 9.98
CA PHE A 484 9.28 23.13 9.27
C PHE A 484 9.18 24.00 8.00
N HIS A 485 8.72 23.39 6.90
CA HIS A 485 8.48 24.08 5.63
C HIS A 485 7.00 24.37 5.41
N HIS A 486 6.12 23.38 5.58
CA HIS A 486 4.69 23.51 5.35
C HIS A 486 3.91 22.35 5.98
N ILE A 487 2.59 22.51 6.06
CA ILE A 487 1.64 21.43 6.32
C ILE A 487 0.65 21.35 5.15
N GLU A 488 0.52 20.18 4.52
CA GLU A 488 -0.46 19.97 3.45
C GLU A 488 -1.66 19.16 3.95
N PHE A 489 -2.85 19.75 3.83
CA PHE A 489 -4.13 19.13 4.04
C PHE A 489 -4.71 18.60 2.72
N TRP A 490 -5.24 17.39 2.76
CA TRP A 490 -6.07 16.85 1.68
C TRP A 490 -7.54 16.89 2.09
N CYS A 491 -8.40 17.26 1.14
CA CYS A 491 -9.82 17.47 1.36
C CYS A 491 -10.63 17.25 0.07
N LEU A 492 -11.96 17.33 0.15
CA LEU A 492 -12.85 17.22 -1.01
C LEU A 492 -13.12 18.55 -1.71
N ASP A 493 -13.03 19.68 -1.00
CA ASP A 493 -13.18 21.02 -1.58
C ASP A 493 -12.13 21.97 -1.01
N ALA A 494 -11.09 22.23 -1.81
CA ALA A 494 -9.98 23.09 -1.38
C ALA A 494 -10.39 24.55 -1.28
N THR A 495 -11.35 25.01 -2.08
CA THR A 495 -11.78 26.42 -2.14
C THR A 495 -12.43 26.89 -0.85
N THR A 496 -13.42 26.14 -0.36
CA THR A 496 -14.11 26.46 0.91
C THR A 496 -13.15 26.32 2.08
N THR A 497 -12.34 25.26 2.06
CA THR A 497 -11.39 24.96 3.13
C THR A 497 -10.32 26.05 3.25
N TYR A 498 -9.65 26.46 2.16
CA TYR A 498 -8.63 27.51 2.25
C TYR A 498 -9.24 28.86 2.65
N LYS A 499 -10.43 29.22 2.15
CA LYS A 499 -11.07 30.49 2.53
C LYS A 499 -11.40 30.53 4.01
N ARG A 500 -11.90 29.40 4.55
CA ARG A 500 -12.15 29.26 5.98
C ARG A 500 -10.87 29.37 6.80
N PHE A 501 -9.80 28.69 6.38
CA PHE A 501 -8.51 28.74 7.07
C PHE A 501 -7.88 30.14 6.99
N SER A 502 -7.94 30.76 5.81
CA SER A 502 -7.46 32.12 5.57
C SER A 502 -8.16 33.12 6.48
N TRP A 503 -9.49 33.16 6.48
CA TRP A 503 -10.27 34.05 7.35
C TRP A 503 -10.09 33.70 8.83
N GLY A 504 -10.33 32.43 9.16
CA GLY A 504 -10.41 31.93 10.53
C GLY A 504 -9.08 31.97 11.28
N LEU A 505 -7.94 31.82 10.60
CA LEU A 505 -6.60 31.89 11.20
C LEU A 505 -5.85 33.20 10.86
N GLY A 506 -6.38 34.02 9.95
CA GLY A 506 -5.68 35.21 9.48
C GLY A 506 -4.45 34.88 8.64
N MET A 507 -4.56 33.91 7.73
CA MET A 507 -3.47 33.54 6.81
C MET A 507 -3.77 34.05 5.40
N GLN A 508 -2.76 34.59 4.72
CA GLN A 508 -2.89 35.17 3.39
C GLN A 508 -2.74 34.09 2.32
N LEU A 509 -3.54 34.15 1.25
CA LEU A 509 -3.32 33.31 0.06
C LEU A 509 -2.14 33.87 -0.73
N VAL A 510 -1.04 33.12 -0.79
CA VAL A 510 0.23 33.57 -1.41
C VAL A 510 0.58 32.84 -2.69
N ALA A 511 0.02 31.65 -2.92
CA ALA A 511 0.22 30.90 -4.16
C ALA A 511 -0.93 29.94 -4.42
N LYS A 512 -1.05 29.51 -5.68
CA LYS A 512 -2.05 28.52 -6.08
C LYS A 512 -1.59 27.67 -7.25
N SER A 513 -2.19 26.50 -7.37
CA SER A 513 -2.19 25.68 -8.57
C SER A 513 -3.60 25.14 -8.80
N ASP A 514 -4.26 25.62 -9.84
CA ASP A 514 -5.64 25.26 -10.18
C ASP A 514 -5.83 25.29 -11.72
N GLN A 515 -7.06 25.15 -12.21
CA GLN A 515 -7.32 25.19 -13.66
C GLN A 515 -6.90 26.49 -14.31
N SER A 516 -6.97 27.63 -13.60
CA SER A 516 -6.52 28.93 -14.12
C SER A 516 -5.00 29.01 -14.27
N THR A 517 -4.25 28.13 -13.59
CA THR A 517 -2.79 28.00 -13.74
C THR A 517 -2.41 26.81 -14.63
N GLY A 518 -3.36 26.21 -15.34
CA GLY A 518 -3.12 25.05 -16.23
C GLY A 518 -3.08 23.69 -15.55
N ASN A 519 -3.36 23.59 -14.24
CA ASN A 519 -3.43 22.32 -13.53
C ASN A 519 -4.85 21.75 -13.57
N SER A 520 -5.00 20.58 -14.19
CA SER A 520 -6.28 19.86 -14.32
C SER A 520 -6.40 18.64 -13.39
N GLN A 521 -5.38 18.36 -12.57
CA GLN A 521 -5.36 17.19 -11.67
C GLN A 521 -5.97 17.49 -10.31
N PHE A 522 -5.67 18.66 -9.74
CA PHE A 522 -6.16 19.10 -8.44
C PHE A 522 -6.22 20.62 -8.35
N ALA A 523 -6.95 21.12 -7.35
CA ALA A 523 -6.84 22.50 -6.90
C ALA A 523 -6.03 22.52 -5.61
N SER A 524 -4.99 23.35 -5.55
CA SER A 524 -4.17 23.54 -4.36
C SER A 524 -3.94 25.02 -4.08
N TYR A 525 -4.14 25.41 -2.82
CA TYR A 525 -4.04 26.80 -2.37
C TYR A 525 -3.08 26.90 -1.19
N VAL A 526 -2.14 27.83 -1.27
CA VAL A 526 -1.07 28.03 -0.29
C VAL A 526 -1.39 29.25 0.55
N LEU A 527 -1.60 29.02 1.84
CA LEU A 527 -1.81 30.02 2.86
C LEU A 527 -0.52 30.25 3.63
N ASN A 528 -0.17 31.50 3.88
CA ASN A 528 1.01 31.86 4.64
C ASN A 528 0.70 32.92 5.71
N SER A 529 1.38 32.81 6.84
CA SER A 529 1.51 33.88 7.84
C SER A 529 2.91 33.80 8.43
N ASN A 530 3.79 34.72 8.03
CA ASN A 530 5.22 34.71 8.35
C ASN A 530 5.87 33.36 7.93
N ASP A 531 6.44 32.60 8.85
CA ASP A 531 7.04 31.29 8.58
C ASP A 531 6.03 30.14 8.53
N LEU A 532 4.78 30.35 8.95
CA LEU A 532 3.73 29.33 8.92
C LEU A 532 3.14 29.20 7.51
N THR A 533 3.24 28.02 6.92
CA THR A 533 2.67 27.72 5.60
C THR A 533 1.73 26.53 5.66
N PHE A 534 0.46 26.74 5.30
CA PHE A 534 -0.55 25.70 5.12
C PHE A 534 -0.93 25.57 3.66
N VAL A 535 -1.09 24.34 3.19
CA VAL A 535 -1.46 24.03 1.82
C VAL A 535 -2.72 23.19 1.85
N VAL A 536 -3.71 23.55 1.05
CA VAL A 536 -4.99 22.85 0.99
C VAL A 536 -5.20 22.33 -0.42
N THR A 537 -5.21 21.02 -0.58
CA THR A 537 -5.31 20.34 -1.88
C THR A 537 -6.58 19.49 -1.96
N ALA A 538 -7.26 19.53 -3.10
CA ALA A 538 -8.42 18.69 -3.41
C ALA A 538 -8.36 18.16 -4.85
N PRO A 539 -8.72 16.88 -5.10
CA PRO A 539 -8.74 16.33 -6.44
C PRO A 539 -9.85 16.93 -7.29
N TYR A 540 -9.59 17.15 -8.58
CA TYR A 540 -10.66 17.35 -9.56
C TYR A 540 -11.34 16.00 -9.91
N SER A 541 -12.33 16.06 -10.81
CA SER A 541 -13.00 14.88 -11.37
C SER A 541 -12.02 13.79 -11.80
N GLN A 542 -12.38 12.52 -11.56
CA GLN A 542 -11.58 11.35 -11.95
C GLN A 542 -11.42 11.23 -13.47
N GLN A 543 -12.33 11.81 -14.27
CA GLN A 543 -12.22 11.79 -15.72
C GLN A 543 -10.92 12.43 -16.22
N ALA A 544 -10.41 11.93 -17.33
CA ALA A 544 -9.23 12.49 -17.98
C ALA A 544 -9.55 13.90 -18.49
N ALA A 545 -8.86 14.90 -17.95
CA ALA A 545 -8.92 16.26 -18.45
C ALA A 545 -7.72 16.53 -19.36
N PRO A 546 -7.88 17.23 -20.51
CA PRO A 546 -6.77 17.66 -21.33
C PRO A 546 -5.92 18.71 -20.58
N GLY A 547 -4.59 18.57 -20.60
CA GLY A 547 -3.65 19.53 -19.99
C GLY A 547 -2.93 18.96 -18.76
N THR A 548 -1.63 18.68 -18.89
CA THR A 548 -0.86 17.79 -17.99
C THR A 548 0.23 18.49 -17.18
N ALA A 549 0.25 19.83 -17.12
CA ALA A 549 1.24 20.56 -16.32
C ALA A 549 0.81 20.64 -14.84
N SER A 550 0.96 19.52 -14.12
CA SER A 550 0.86 19.51 -12.66
C SER A 550 2.21 19.89 -12.03
N PRO A 551 2.28 20.86 -11.11
CA PRO A 551 3.52 21.17 -10.40
C PRO A 551 3.94 20.07 -9.41
N THR A 552 3.02 19.17 -9.05
CA THR A 552 3.32 17.96 -8.27
C THR A 552 2.88 16.74 -9.09
N PRO A 553 3.74 16.25 -10.01
CA PRO A 553 3.37 15.18 -10.95
C PRO A 553 3.09 13.83 -10.27
N TRP A 554 3.54 13.64 -9.03
CA TRP A 554 3.27 12.46 -8.22
C TRP A 554 1.89 12.44 -7.55
N TYR A 555 1.14 13.56 -7.59
CA TYR A 555 -0.20 13.59 -7.00
C TYR A 555 -1.15 12.66 -7.77
N SER A 556 -1.87 11.80 -7.03
CA SER A 556 -2.89 10.91 -7.59
C SER A 556 -4.29 11.35 -7.16
N LYS A 557 -5.16 11.60 -8.15
CA LYS A 557 -6.58 11.92 -7.89
C LYS A 557 -7.28 10.83 -7.09
N GLN A 558 -7.01 9.56 -7.42
CA GLN A 558 -7.59 8.42 -6.72
C GLN A 558 -7.17 8.41 -5.25
N GLN A 559 -5.88 8.58 -4.96
CA GLN A 559 -5.39 8.67 -3.58
C GLN A 559 -5.99 9.87 -2.84
N GLY A 560 -6.15 11.01 -3.51
CA GLY A 560 -6.83 12.18 -2.93
C GLY A 560 -8.26 11.88 -2.51
N PHE A 561 -9.04 11.19 -3.37
CA PHE A 561 -10.40 10.75 -3.03
C PHE A 561 -10.42 9.73 -1.90
N ASP A 562 -9.57 8.70 -1.95
CA ASP A 562 -9.53 7.63 -0.96
C ASP A 562 -9.14 8.18 0.42
N PHE A 563 -8.14 9.06 0.47
CA PHE A 563 -7.70 9.72 1.69
C PHE A 563 -8.80 10.60 2.28
N ALA A 564 -9.44 11.44 1.47
CA ALA A 564 -10.48 12.35 1.96
C ALA A 564 -11.76 11.59 2.38
N ALA A 565 -12.09 10.49 1.71
CA ALA A 565 -13.18 9.60 2.13
C ALA A 565 -12.88 8.94 3.48
N LYS A 566 -11.67 8.42 3.63
CA LYS A 566 -11.22 7.71 4.84
C LYS A 566 -11.07 8.63 6.04
N HIS A 567 -10.47 9.81 5.88
CA HIS A 567 -10.08 10.69 7.00
C HIS A 567 -10.91 11.97 7.14
N GLY A 568 -11.68 12.35 6.11
CA GLY A 568 -12.27 13.68 6.01
C GLY A 568 -11.22 14.75 5.66
N LEU A 569 -11.32 15.94 6.27
CA LEU A 569 -10.25 16.93 6.23
C LEU A 569 -9.12 16.48 7.17
N ALA A 570 -7.95 16.15 6.63
CA ALA A 570 -6.81 15.71 7.42
C ALA A 570 -5.47 16.13 6.79
N VAL A 571 -4.41 16.14 7.61
CA VAL A 571 -3.04 16.41 7.13
C VAL A 571 -2.51 15.19 6.41
N ARG A 572 -2.07 15.38 5.15
CA ARG A 572 -1.36 14.38 4.37
C ARG A 572 0.15 14.49 4.55
N SER A 573 0.69 15.71 4.56
CA SER A 573 2.14 15.93 4.56
C SER A 573 2.60 16.89 5.65
N VAL A 574 3.65 16.48 6.37
CA VAL A 574 4.46 17.35 7.22
C VAL A 574 5.76 17.65 6.46
N GLY A 575 5.89 18.87 5.96
CA GLY A 575 7.06 19.30 5.20
C GLY A 575 8.16 19.84 6.11
N VAL A 576 9.40 19.41 5.89
CA VAL A 576 10.60 19.91 6.56
C VAL A 576 11.64 20.34 5.53
N THR A 577 12.27 21.49 5.78
CA THR A 577 13.43 21.92 5.00
C THR A 577 14.65 21.17 5.51
N VAL A 578 15.34 20.49 4.59
CA VAL A 578 16.59 19.79 4.84
C VAL A 578 17.69 20.38 3.96
N ARG A 579 18.95 20.14 4.33
CA ARG A 579 20.09 20.63 3.54
C ARG A 579 20.07 20.09 2.11
N ASP A 580 19.79 18.80 1.96
CA ASP A 580 19.73 18.09 0.69
C ASP A 580 18.69 16.95 0.82
N ALA A 581 17.61 17.05 0.05
CA ALA A 581 16.49 16.11 0.11
C ALA A 581 16.82 14.74 -0.50
N GLU A 582 17.76 14.66 -1.44
CA GLU A 582 18.21 13.40 -2.02
C GLU A 582 19.05 12.62 -1.00
N GLN A 583 20.01 13.31 -0.36
CA GLN A 583 20.82 12.71 0.70
C GLN A 583 19.97 12.35 1.93
N ALA A 584 19.05 13.23 2.33
CA ALA A 584 18.15 12.97 3.45
C ALA A 584 17.25 11.77 3.19
N HIS A 585 16.72 11.63 1.97
CA HIS A 585 15.91 10.47 1.58
C HIS A 585 16.73 9.18 1.60
N ALA A 586 17.92 9.18 0.99
CA ALA A 586 18.81 8.02 0.99
C ALA A 586 19.21 7.60 2.41
N ALA A 587 19.57 8.56 3.27
CA ALA A 587 19.90 8.32 4.66
C ALA A 587 18.70 7.80 5.46
N ALA A 588 17.49 8.33 5.23
CA ALA A 588 16.27 7.83 5.86
C ALA A 588 16.02 6.36 5.47
N LEU A 589 16.10 6.02 4.18
CA LEU A 589 15.88 4.65 3.71
C LEU A 589 16.92 3.65 4.24
N SER A 590 18.20 4.04 4.28
CA SER A 590 19.26 3.18 4.84
C SER A 590 19.06 2.89 6.34
N HIS A 591 18.21 3.67 7.01
CA HIS A 591 17.86 3.52 8.41
C HIS A 591 16.40 3.08 8.64
N GLY A 592 15.76 2.52 7.60
CA GLY A 592 14.47 1.83 7.71
C GLY A 592 13.23 2.67 7.40
N ALA A 593 13.38 3.92 6.93
CA ALA A 593 12.23 4.66 6.41
C ALA A 593 11.60 3.95 5.21
N ARG A 594 10.30 4.18 4.99
CA ARG A 594 9.57 3.63 3.85
C ARG A 594 9.35 4.73 2.83
N SER A 595 9.89 4.57 1.62
CA SER A 595 9.75 5.56 0.55
C SER A 595 8.31 5.67 0.07
N ILE A 596 7.86 6.91 -0.18
CA ILE A 596 6.62 7.23 -0.90
C ILE A 596 6.92 7.94 -2.22
N LEU A 597 7.88 8.87 -2.19
CA LEU A 597 8.33 9.61 -3.36
C LEU A 597 9.86 9.64 -3.34
N SER A 598 10.48 8.99 -4.33
CA SER A 598 11.91 9.16 -4.59
C SER A 598 12.21 10.63 -4.97
N PRO A 599 13.42 11.14 -4.73
CA PRO A 599 13.75 12.54 -4.98
C PRO A 599 13.39 13.01 -6.39
N VAL A 600 12.59 14.07 -6.48
CA VAL A 600 12.20 14.72 -7.74
C VAL A 600 12.65 16.18 -7.70
N VAL A 601 13.31 16.62 -8.76
CA VAL A 601 13.68 18.02 -8.96
C VAL A 601 12.55 18.74 -9.66
N LEU A 602 11.99 19.74 -8.99
CA LEU A 602 11.11 20.74 -9.57
C LEU A 602 11.94 21.93 -10.05
N THR A 603 11.58 22.48 -11.21
CA THR A 603 12.22 23.69 -11.76
C THR A 603 11.17 24.75 -11.95
N ASP A 604 11.41 25.94 -11.40
CA ASP A 604 10.53 27.08 -11.59
C ASP A 604 10.67 27.62 -13.01
N PRO A 605 9.59 27.65 -13.82
CA PRO A 605 9.70 28.07 -15.22
C PRO A 605 10.10 29.54 -15.40
N ALA A 606 9.82 30.40 -14.40
CA ALA A 606 10.07 31.83 -14.49
C ALA A 606 11.52 32.21 -14.14
N THR A 607 12.07 31.58 -13.11
CA THR A 607 13.40 31.93 -12.56
C THR A 607 14.48 30.91 -12.90
N GLY A 608 14.10 29.68 -13.28
CA GLY A 608 15.01 28.54 -13.45
C GLY A 608 15.56 27.99 -12.13
N GLN A 609 15.14 28.52 -10.97
CA GLN A 609 15.51 27.99 -9.67
C GLN A 609 14.94 26.58 -9.49
N GLN A 610 15.68 25.74 -8.77
CA GLN A 610 15.33 24.35 -8.56
C GLN A 610 15.01 24.06 -7.09
N GLN A 611 14.16 23.06 -6.88
CA GLN A 611 13.81 22.54 -5.58
C GLN A 611 13.70 21.02 -5.66
N THR A 612 14.29 20.29 -4.72
CA THR A 612 14.22 18.83 -4.67
C THR A 612 13.26 18.40 -3.57
N ILE A 613 12.33 17.50 -3.92
CA ILE A 613 11.28 16.99 -3.05
C ILE A 613 11.38 15.47 -2.95
N ALA A 614 11.31 14.93 -1.73
CA ALA A 614 11.18 13.50 -1.49
C ALA A 614 10.18 13.25 -0.36
N GLU A 615 9.60 12.05 -0.29
CA GLU A 615 8.64 11.69 0.77
C GLU A 615 8.93 10.30 1.33
N VAL A 616 8.84 10.19 2.66
CA VAL A 616 8.83 8.92 3.39
C VAL A 616 7.60 8.84 4.29
N VAL A 617 7.16 7.63 4.62
CA VAL A 617 6.07 7.43 5.59
C VAL A 617 6.50 7.97 6.95
N LEU A 618 5.64 8.76 7.59
CA LEU A 618 5.82 9.19 8.97
C LEU A 618 5.03 8.27 9.91
N TYR A 619 3.70 8.26 9.81
CA TYR A 619 2.80 7.34 10.49
C TYR A 619 1.45 7.28 9.77
N GLY A 620 0.80 6.10 9.75
CA GLY A 620 -0.45 5.92 9.01
C GLY A 620 -0.30 6.33 7.55
N ASP A 621 -1.23 7.18 7.09
CA ASP A 621 -1.21 7.78 5.75
C ASP A 621 -0.59 9.19 5.73
N VAL A 622 0.15 9.58 6.79
CA VAL A 622 0.89 10.85 6.85
C VAL A 622 2.32 10.63 6.38
N VAL A 623 2.83 11.53 5.55
CA VAL A 623 4.20 11.51 5.05
C VAL A 623 5.05 12.64 5.65
N LEU A 624 6.34 12.37 5.84
CA LEU A 624 7.35 13.40 6.05
C LEU A 624 7.90 13.79 4.68
N ARG A 625 7.67 15.03 4.25
CA ARG A 625 8.17 15.56 2.98
C ARG A 625 9.46 16.33 3.21
N LEU A 626 10.51 15.89 2.56
CA LEU A 626 11.85 16.48 2.61
C LEU A 626 11.98 17.49 1.47
N VAL A 627 12.33 18.74 1.78
CA VAL A 627 12.42 19.83 0.82
C VAL A 627 13.80 20.48 0.88
N SER A 628 14.45 20.66 -0.26
CA SER A 628 15.76 21.35 -0.36
C SER A 628 15.91 22.10 -1.68
N GLY A 629 16.97 22.90 -1.83
CA GLY A 629 17.28 23.66 -3.04
C GLY A 629 17.06 25.17 -2.90
N PRO A 630 17.64 25.98 -3.82
CA PRO A 630 17.69 27.44 -3.71
C PRO A 630 16.38 28.15 -4.11
N TYR A 631 15.27 27.43 -4.29
CA TYR A 631 13.99 28.03 -4.66
C TYR A 631 13.47 28.99 -3.58
N SER A 632 13.21 30.24 -3.97
CA SER A 632 12.79 31.31 -3.07
C SER A 632 11.34 31.74 -3.29
N GLY A 633 10.55 30.95 -4.01
CA GLY A 633 9.14 31.24 -4.22
C GLY A 633 8.28 30.93 -2.99
N PRO A 634 6.97 31.25 -3.06
CA PRO A 634 6.07 31.19 -1.91
C PRO A 634 5.76 29.77 -1.40
N TYR A 635 6.04 28.73 -2.19
CA TYR A 635 5.83 27.33 -1.80
C TYR A 635 6.73 26.38 -2.59
N LEU A 636 6.18 25.66 -3.58
CA LEU A 636 6.90 24.77 -4.47
C LEU A 636 7.02 25.36 -5.87
N ALA A 637 8.14 25.07 -6.54
CA ALA A 637 8.34 25.46 -7.93
C ALA A 637 7.18 24.97 -8.83
N GLY A 638 6.68 25.87 -9.68
CA GLY A 638 5.50 25.62 -10.53
C GLY A 638 4.15 26.06 -9.93
N PHE A 639 4.10 26.47 -8.66
CA PHE A 639 2.93 27.18 -8.13
C PHE A 639 2.94 28.64 -8.58
N THR A 640 1.77 29.17 -8.95
CA THR A 640 1.63 30.56 -9.38
C THR A 640 1.48 31.47 -8.15
N PRO A 641 2.33 32.49 -7.95
CA PRO A 641 2.18 33.46 -6.87
C PRO A 641 0.86 34.24 -6.97
N VAL A 642 0.31 34.62 -5.82
CA VAL A 642 -0.88 35.48 -5.70
C VAL A 642 -0.46 36.77 -5.00
N THR A 643 -0.59 37.92 -5.67
CA THR A 643 -0.15 39.23 -5.15
C THR A 643 -1.26 40.07 -4.55
N ASP A 644 -2.53 39.82 -4.92
CA ASP A 644 -3.66 40.70 -4.59
C ASP A 644 -4.46 40.19 -3.38
N SER A 645 -3.79 39.56 -2.41
CA SER A 645 -4.44 39.06 -1.19
C SER A 645 -4.69 40.21 -0.21
N LEU A 646 -5.85 40.18 0.46
CA LEU A 646 -6.11 41.11 1.57
C LEU A 646 -5.24 40.71 2.76
N ASP A 647 -4.63 41.70 3.42
CA ASP A 647 -3.94 41.47 4.69
C ASP A 647 -4.94 41.51 5.85
N HIS A 648 -5.21 40.35 6.43
CA HIS A 648 -6.04 40.17 7.62
C HIS A 648 -5.34 39.31 8.67
N SER A 649 -4.00 39.45 8.75
CA SER A 649 -3.16 38.69 9.68
C SER A 649 -3.65 38.76 11.12
N CYS A 650 -3.60 37.61 11.81
CA CYS A 650 -3.84 37.52 13.26
C CYS A 650 -2.53 37.50 14.07
N GLY A 651 -1.36 37.65 13.43
CA GLY A 651 -0.06 37.62 14.11
C GLY A 651 0.55 36.23 14.31
N LEU A 652 0.03 35.18 13.64
CA LEU A 652 0.62 33.84 13.66
C LEU A 652 2.01 33.85 13.02
N GLN A 653 2.98 33.19 13.64
CA GLN A 653 4.40 33.27 13.27
C GLN A 653 4.91 32.02 12.57
N ARG A 654 4.86 30.86 13.25
CA ARG A 654 5.44 29.61 12.76
C ARG A 654 4.74 28.40 13.38
N LEU A 655 4.99 27.23 12.81
CA LEU A 655 4.66 25.98 13.47
C LEU A 655 5.66 25.73 14.63
N ASP A 656 5.13 25.43 15.81
CA ASP A 656 5.94 25.04 16.97
C ASP A 656 6.17 23.54 17.00
N HIS A 657 5.08 22.77 16.89
CA HIS A 657 5.14 21.31 16.86
C HIS A 657 3.92 20.70 16.14
N ALA A 658 4.06 19.46 15.69
CA ALA A 658 3.04 18.69 14.97
C ALA A 658 2.86 17.32 15.62
N VAL A 659 1.66 17.02 16.10
CA VAL A 659 1.42 15.85 16.96
C VAL A 659 0.70 14.73 16.24
N GLY A 660 1.26 13.53 16.27
CA GLY A 660 0.68 12.31 15.71
C GLY A 660 -0.01 11.44 16.76
N ASN A 661 -1.12 10.81 16.39
CA ASN A 661 -1.73 9.73 17.17
C ASN A 661 -1.51 8.39 16.48
N VAL A 662 -1.05 7.39 17.25
CA VAL A 662 -0.74 6.04 16.77
C VAL A 662 -1.32 4.97 17.69
N ASN A 663 -1.36 3.73 17.22
CA ASN A 663 -1.82 2.61 18.04
C ASN A 663 -0.77 2.12 19.05
N ASN A 664 0.52 2.29 18.73
CA ASN A 664 1.65 1.84 19.54
C ASN A 664 2.76 2.89 19.48
N LEU A 665 3.01 3.55 20.61
CA LEU A 665 3.93 4.67 20.72
C LEU A 665 5.38 4.22 20.54
N ILE A 666 5.81 3.16 21.21
CA ILE A 666 7.21 2.70 21.15
C ILE A 666 7.59 2.31 19.73
N GLU A 667 6.73 1.58 19.02
CA GLU A 667 6.98 1.21 17.63
C GLU A 667 7.11 2.44 16.71
N ALA A 668 6.22 3.42 16.86
CA ALA A 668 6.26 4.65 16.07
C ALA A 668 7.50 5.50 16.40
N LEU A 669 7.87 5.59 17.68
CA LEU A 669 9.06 6.29 18.12
C LEU A 669 10.34 5.64 17.60
N ASP A 670 10.47 4.32 17.73
CA ASP A 670 11.63 3.56 17.25
C ASP A 670 11.76 3.67 15.73
N TYR A 671 10.63 3.68 15.01
CA TYR A 671 10.60 3.91 13.57
C TYR A 671 11.09 5.32 13.21
N VAL A 672 10.43 6.36 13.72
CA VAL A 672 10.72 7.76 13.34
C VAL A 672 12.12 8.18 13.81
N SER A 673 12.47 7.94 15.07
CA SER A 673 13.83 8.24 15.58
C SER A 673 14.89 7.38 14.89
N GLY A 674 14.56 6.15 14.51
CA GLY A 674 15.44 5.24 13.79
C GLY A 674 15.94 5.84 12.48
N PHE A 675 15.02 6.33 11.64
CA PHE A 675 15.39 6.86 10.32
C PHE A 675 15.80 8.33 10.31
N THR A 676 15.26 9.15 11.22
CA THR A 676 15.61 10.57 11.30
C THR A 676 16.85 10.82 12.13
N GLY A 677 17.10 10.00 13.16
CA GLY A 677 18.09 10.29 14.19
C GLY A 677 17.61 11.29 15.25
N PHE A 678 16.34 11.71 15.21
CA PHE A 678 15.75 12.62 16.18
C PHE A 678 15.83 12.04 17.58
N HIS A 679 16.15 12.90 18.56
CA HIS A 679 16.29 12.50 19.96
C HIS A 679 15.00 12.69 20.74
N ASP A 680 14.88 11.96 21.84
CA ASP A 680 13.80 12.15 22.80
C ASP A 680 13.98 13.50 23.50
N PHE A 681 12.95 14.34 23.42
CA PHE A 681 12.93 15.69 23.99
C PHE A 681 12.15 15.75 25.31
N ALA A 682 11.02 15.03 25.36
CA ALA A 682 10.17 14.93 26.55
C ALA A 682 9.31 13.64 26.49
N GLU A 683 8.91 13.13 27.65
CA GLU A 683 8.03 11.97 27.80
C GLU A 683 6.95 12.25 28.84
N PHE A 684 5.76 11.72 28.60
CA PHE A 684 4.59 11.84 29.45
C PHE A 684 3.85 10.50 29.50
N THR A 685 3.66 9.92 30.69
CA THR A 685 2.83 8.72 30.84
C THR A 685 1.42 9.04 31.30
N ALA A 686 0.54 8.04 31.28
CA ALA A 686 -0.81 8.13 31.82
C ALA A 686 -0.85 8.72 33.24
N GLU A 687 0.12 8.40 34.09
CA GLU A 687 0.23 8.94 35.45
C GLU A 687 0.64 10.42 35.48
N ASP A 688 1.30 10.90 34.44
CA ASP A 688 1.72 12.30 34.31
C ASP A 688 0.61 13.22 33.78
N VAL A 689 -0.30 12.69 32.95
CA VAL A 689 -1.25 13.50 32.15
C VAL A 689 -2.71 13.09 32.29
N GLY A 690 -2.98 11.89 32.80
CA GLY A 690 -4.34 11.36 32.90
C GLY A 690 -5.18 12.02 33.99
N THR A 691 -6.50 11.97 33.79
CA THR A 691 -7.49 12.18 34.85
C THR A 691 -7.78 10.84 35.54
N VAL A 692 -8.68 10.87 36.52
CA VAL A 692 -9.25 9.64 37.09
C VAL A 692 -10.00 8.83 36.00
N ASP A 693 -10.46 9.50 34.94
CA ASP A 693 -11.39 8.97 33.94
C ASP A 693 -10.74 8.61 32.60
N SER A 694 -9.64 9.26 32.17
CA SER A 694 -8.99 9.03 30.87
C SER A 694 -7.49 9.39 30.87
N GLY A 695 -6.73 8.94 29.86
CA GLY A 695 -5.30 9.23 29.75
C GLY A 695 -4.71 9.02 28.35
N LEU A 696 -3.42 9.30 28.23
CA LEU A 696 -2.58 9.01 27.07
C LEU A 696 -1.13 8.75 27.52
N ASN A 697 -0.34 8.07 26.70
CA ASN A 697 1.12 8.16 26.77
C ASN A 697 1.58 9.00 25.58
N SER A 698 2.59 9.84 25.80
CA SER A 698 3.18 10.71 24.78
C SER A 698 4.69 10.78 24.91
N ALA A 699 5.38 10.92 23.79
CA ALA A 699 6.78 11.31 23.77
C ALA A 699 7.04 12.26 22.60
N VAL A 700 8.01 13.14 22.77
CA VAL A 700 8.38 14.17 21.80
C VAL A 700 9.71 13.83 21.19
N LEU A 701 9.75 13.70 19.86
CA LEU A 701 10.99 13.64 19.09
C LEU A 701 11.37 15.02 18.59
N ALA A 702 12.66 15.34 18.61
CA ALA A 702 13.19 16.62 18.15
C ALA A 702 14.38 16.45 17.20
N SER A 703 14.50 17.36 16.23
CA SER A 703 15.72 17.55 15.44
C SER A 703 16.87 18.08 16.31
N ASN A 704 18.10 18.03 15.80
CA ASN A 704 19.31 18.51 16.49
C ASN A 704 19.19 19.96 16.99
N ASN A 705 18.57 20.83 16.20
CA ASN A 705 18.33 22.23 16.55
C ASN A 705 17.03 22.44 17.34
N GLU A 706 16.25 21.38 17.55
CA GLU A 706 14.99 21.35 18.30
C GLU A 706 13.92 22.32 17.76
N TYR A 707 14.02 22.71 16.48
CA TYR A 707 13.01 23.52 15.77
C TYR A 707 11.91 22.66 15.14
N VAL A 708 12.19 21.39 14.84
CA VAL A 708 11.20 20.42 14.37
C VAL A 708 10.89 19.50 15.54
N LEU A 709 9.70 19.66 16.10
CA LEU A 709 9.19 18.90 17.24
C LEU A 709 8.01 18.04 16.80
N LEU A 710 8.13 16.73 16.96
CA LEU A 710 7.13 15.74 16.56
C LEU A 710 6.69 14.91 17.78
N PRO A 711 5.76 15.41 18.61
CA PRO A 711 5.09 14.60 19.61
C PRO A 711 4.28 13.46 18.99
N ILE A 712 4.30 12.30 19.63
CA ILE A 712 3.52 11.13 19.23
C ILE A 712 2.78 10.60 20.46
N ASN A 713 1.48 10.29 20.31
CA ASN A 713 0.63 9.78 21.38
C ASN A 713 0.11 8.38 21.08
N GLU A 714 -0.11 7.59 22.13
CA GLU A 714 -0.90 6.35 22.09
C GLU A 714 -2.05 6.38 23.12
N PRO A 715 -3.14 5.63 22.88
CA PRO A 715 -4.23 5.52 23.83
C PRO A 715 -3.83 4.67 25.05
N THR A 716 -4.33 5.07 26.22
CA THR A 716 -4.32 4.21 27.40
C THR A 716 -5.63 3.44 27.51
N PHE A 717 -5.58 2.19 27.94
CA PHE A 717 -6.76 1.33 28.10
C PHE A 717 -7.02 1.01 29.58
N GLY A 718 -8.29 0.75 29.93
CA GLY A 718 -8.69 0.38 31.29
C GLY A 718 -9.07 1.54 32.19
N THR A 719 -9.26 2.74 31.62
CA THR A 719 -9.82 3.92 32.30
C THR A 719 -11.35 3.93 32.22
N PRO A 720 -12.07 4.57 33.17
CA PRO A 720 -13.54 4.65 33.17
C PRO A 720 -14.15 5.21 31.89
N ARG A 721 -13.47 6.16 31.25
CA ARG A 721 -13.80 6.70 29.94
C ARG A 721 -12.81 6.26 28.89
N LYS A 722 -13.29 6.26 27.65
CA LYS A 722 -12.48 6.00 26.48
C LYS A 722 -11.47 7.13 26.28
N SER A 723 -10.22 6.78 26.01
CA SER A 723 -9.19 7.76 25.63
C SER A 723 -9.61 8.50 24.36
N GLN A 724 -9.49 9.83 24.37
CA GLN A 724 -9.61 10.70 23.21
C GLN A 724 -8.67 10.30 22.07
N ILE A 725 -7.50 9.68 22.36
CA ILE A 725 -6.62 9.15 21.33
C ILE A 725 -7.29 7.97 20.61
N GLN A 726 -7.99 7.12 21.36
CA GLN A 726 -8.76 6.02 20.78
C GLN A 726 -9.96 6.54 19.98
N THR A 727 -10.65 7.58 20.46
CA THR A 727 -11.72 8.26 19.70
C THR A 727 -11.19 8.83 18.38
N PHE A 728 -10.02 9.49 18.40
CA PHE A 728 -9.35 9.95 17.19
C PHE A 728 -9.08 8.79 16.23
N LEU A 729 -8.45 7.71 16.69
CA LEU A 729 -8.05 6.59 15.82
C LEU A 729 -9.26 5.91 15.16
N GLU A 730 -10.41 5.90 15.82
CA GLU A 730 -11.65 5.37 15.22
C GLU A 730 -12.26 6.31 14.21
N GLN A 731 -12.37 7.60 14.53
CA GLN A 731 -12.99 8.61 13.64
C GLN A 731 -12.10 9.00 12.46
N ASN A 732 -10.79 8.86 12.63
CA ASN A 732 -9.78 9.04 11.59
C ASN A 732 -9.50 7.73 10.82
N GLU A 733 -10.08 6.59 11.22
CA GLU A 733 -9.80 5.28 10.61
C GLU A 733 -8.31 4.89 10.59
N GLY A 734 -7.62 5.17 11.71
CA GLY A 734 -6.22 4.80 11.94
C GLY A 734 -5.33 5.97 12.35
N PRO A 735 -4.00 5.74 12.38
CA PRO A 735 -3.02 6.76 12.77
C PRO A 735 -3.07 8.00 11.87
N GLY A 736 -2.78 9.17 12.45
CA GLY A 736 -2.83 10.44 11.73
C GLY A 736 -2.37 11.62 12.59
N LEU A 737 -2.29 12.80 12.00
CA LEU A 737 -1.95 14.03 12.71
C LEU A 737 -3.16 14.53 13.50
N GLN A 738 -2.98 14.67 14.81
CA GLN A 738 -4.00 15.14 15.74
C GLN A 738 -4.06 16.66 15.83
N HIS A 739 -2.92 17.32 16.10
CA HIS A 739 -2.94 18.76 16.23
C HIS A 739 -1.64 19.44 15.78
N LEU A 740 -1.79 20.72 15.47
CA LEU A 740 -0.73 21.62 15.06
C LEU A 740 -0.68 22.77 16.06
N ALA A 741 0.45 22.91 16.76
CA ALA A 741 0.68 24.04 17.64
C ALA A 741 1.32 25.19 16.87
N ILE A 742 0.65 26.33 16.88
CA ILE A 742 0.99 27.50 16.08
C ILE A 742 1.41 28.61 17.03
N MET A 743 2.64 29.08 16.85
CA MET A 743 3.24 30.10 17.69
C MET A 743 2.80 31.50 17.28
N THR A 744 2.57 32.37 18.27
CA THR A 744 2.37 33.82 18.14
C THR A 744 3.22 34.57 19.17
N ASN A 745 3.57 35.81 18.86
CA ASN A 745 4.28 36.71 19.77
C ASN A 745 3.33 37.52 20.68
N ASP A 746 2.03 37.54 20.36
CA ASP A 746 1.00 38.20 21.15
C ASP A 746 -0.30 37.38 21.10
N ILE A 747 -0.38 36.37 21.97
CA ILE A 747 -1.52 35.46 22.05
C ILE A 747 -2.81 36.19 22.43
N PHE A 748 -2.73 37.31 23.16
CA PHE A 748 -3.91 38.06 23.58
C PHE A 748 -4.57 38.72 22.36
N THR A 749 -3.80 39.44 21.56
CA THR A 749 -4.31 40.07 20.34
C THR A 749 -4.73 39.02 19.31
N THR A 750 -3.91 37.99 19.09
CA THR A 750 -4.25 36.87 18.20
C THR A 750 -5.60 36.26 18.58
N LEU A 751 -5.81 35.87 19.84
CA LEU A 751 -7.06 35.20 20.24
C LEU A 751 -8.27 36.12 20.23
N ARG A 752 -8.12 37.41 20.52
CA ARG A 752 -9.23 38.38 20.33
C ARG A 752 -9.67 38.40 18.87
N GLU A 753 -8.73 38.40 17.93
CA GLU A 753 -9.05 38.36 16.50
C GLU A 753 -9.65 37.02 16.06
N LEU A 754 -9.09 35.89 16.48
CA LEU A 754 -9.61 34.57 16.13
C LEU A 754 -11.04 34.37 16.69
N ARG A 755 -11.28 34.74 17.96
CA ARG A 755 -12.60 34.63 18.60
C ARG A 755 -13.66 35.52 17.97
N LYS A 756 -13.31 36.72 17.49
CA LYS A 756 -14.25 37.59 16.73
C LYS A 756 -14.77 36.90 15.48
N ARG A 757 -13.97 36.01 14.88
CA ARG A 757 -14.27 35.32 13.62
C ARG A 757 -14.99 33.99 13.82
N SER A 758 -14.98 33.41 15.04
CA SER A 758 -15.58 32.10 15.33
C SER A 758 -17.04 31.97 14.85
N SER A 759 -17.91 32.93 15.21
CA SER A 759 -19.32 32.92 14.82
C SER A 759 -19.59 33.32 13.36
N GLN A 760 -18.54 33.68 12.62
CA GLN A 760 -18.59 34.12 11.22
C GLN A 760 -17.79 33.18 10.32
N GLY A 761 -17.82 31.88 10.63
CA GLY A 761 -17.16 30.84 9.84
C GLY A 761 -15.71 30.55 10.22
N GLY A 762 -15.18 31.17 11.28
CA GLY A 762 -13.86 30.87 11.83
C GLY A 762 -13.79 29.55 12.62
N PHE A 763 -12.90 29.50 13.62
CA PHE A 763 -12.70 28.34 14.47
C PHE A 763 -13.20 28.62 15.88
N ASP A 764 -13.89 27.63 16.46
CA ASP A 764 -14.30 27.66 17.86
C ASP A 764 -13.14 27.19 18.75
N PHE A 765 -13.14 27.66 19.99
CA PHE A 765 -12.16 27.26 21.00
C PHE A 765 -12.82 26.48 22.11
N MET A 766 -12.01 25.66 22.80
CA MET A 766 -12.46 24.92 23.97
C MET A 766 -12.96 25.90 25.06
N PRO A 767 -13.95 25.48 25.87
CA PRO A 767 -14.43 26.28 26.99
C PRO A 767 -13.29 26.65 27.96
N PRO A 768 -13.34 27.85 28.58
CA PRO A 768 -12.38 28.24 29.61
C PRO A 768 -12.32 27.21 30.74
N ALA A 769 -11.15 27.09 31.39
CA ALA A 769 -11.00 26.32 32.62
C ALA A 769 -11.85 26.89 33.77
N SER A 770 -11.85 26.21 34.92
CA SER A 770 -12.60 26.65 36.09
C SER A 770 -12.12 28.01 36.62
N LYS A 771 -13.00 28.80 37.24
CA LYS A 771 -12.61 30.06 37.92
C LYS A 771 -11.47 29.86 38.91
N GLN A 772 -11.50 28.74 39.64
CA GLN A 772 -10.47 28.36 40.60
C GLN A 772 -9.09 28.17 39.95
N TYR A 773 -9.04 27.69 38.70
CA TYR A 773 -7.78 27.59 37.96
C TYR A 773 -7.12 28.97 37.83
N TYR A 774 -7.85 29.97 37.35
CA TYR A 774 -7.33 31.34 37.15
C TYR A 774 -7.00 32.05 38.46
N GLU A 775 -7.79 31.86 39.51
CA GLU A 775 -7.51 32.39 40.85
C GLU A 775 -6.17 31.87 41.42
N ASN A 776 -5.79 30.62 41.07
CA ASN A 776 -4.56 29.99 41.53
C ASN A 776 -3.34 30.31 40.64
N LEU A 777 -3.52 30.83 39.42
CA LEU A 777 -2.44 31.08 38.47
C LEU A 777 -1.34 32.02 38.99
N PRO A 778 -1.64 33.16 39.67
CA PRO A 778 -0.60 34.03 40.20
C PRO A 778 0.33 33.31 41.19
N ALA A 779 -0.21 32.41 42.02
CA ALA A 779 0.60 31.61 42.94
C ALA A 779 1.46 30.57 42.22
N LYS A 780 0.99 30.01 41.10
CA LYS A 780 1.72 29.03 40.27
C LYS A 780 2.82 29.67 39.43
N ILE A 781 2.52 30.80 38.78
CA ILE A 781 3.35 31.38 37.72
C ILE A 781 4.22 32.55 38.23
N GLY A 782 3.78 33.28 39.25
CA GLY A 782 4.50 34.40 39.86
C GLY A 782 4.19 35.75 39.20
N ASP A 783 5.20 36.57 39.00
CA ASP A 783 5.12 37.94 38.47
C ASP A 783 5.46 38.03 36.97
N VAL A 784 5.57 36.89 36.27
CA VAL A 784 5.87 36.84 34.83
C VAL A 784 4.78 37.51 33.99
N LEU A 785 3.52 37.45 34.44
CA LEU A 785 2.40 38.15 33.82
C LEU A 785 1.97 39.33 34.69
N THR A 786 1.58 40.43 34.05
CA THR A 786 1.00 41.57 34.75
C THR A 786 -0.41 41.24 35.29
N PRO A 787 -0.91 41.98 36.30
CA PRO A 787 -2.28 41.79 36.80
C PRO A 787 -3.36 41.92 35.72
N GLN A 788 -3.13 42.74 34.69
CA GLN A 788 -4.04 42.88 33.55
C GLN A 788 -3.98 41.65 32.64
N GLN A 789 -2.78 41.13 32.35
CA GLN A 789 -2.62 39.91 31.56
C GLN A 789 -3.25 38.69 32.25
N TYR A 790 -3.19 38.58 33.57
CA TYR A 790 -3.91 37.53 34.30
C TYR A 790 -5.42 37.57 34.07
N LYS A 791 -6.03 38.75 34.00
CA LYS A 791 -7.45 38.90 33.66
C LYS A 791 -7.72 38.50 32.22
N GLU A 792 -6.87 38.92 31.29
CA GLU A 792 -7.02 38.57 29.88
C GLU A 792 -6.86 37.06 29.62
N VAL A 793 -5.99 36.38 30.38
CA VAL A 793 -5.87 34.92 30.37
C VAL A 793 -7.21 34.26 30.72
N GLU A 794 -7.89 34.74 31.77
CA GLU A 794 -9.22 34.24 32.17
C GLU A 794 -10.29 34.56 31.10
N GLU A 795 -10.36 35.82 30.66
CA GLU A 795 -11.35 36.28 29.68
C GLU A 795 -11.26 35.54 28.34
N LEU A 796 -10.04 35.24 27.89
CA LEU A 796 -9.81 34.54 26.62
C LEU A 796 -9.77 33.02 26.76
N GLY A 797 -9.83 32.49 27.99
CA GLY A 797 -9.78 31.05 28.25
C GLY A 797 -8.42 30.42 28.01
N ILE A 798 -7.33 31.16 28.21
CA ILE A 798 -5.95 30.71 27.97
C ILE A 798 -5.47 29.84 29.13
N LEU A 799 -4.82 28.73 28.82
CA LEU A 799 -4.13 27.90 29.80
C LEU A 799 -2.67 28.33 29.91
N VAL A 800 -2.14 28.39 31.13
CA VAL A 800 -0.78 28.82 31.43
C VAL A 800 -0.03 27.75 32.22
N ASP A 801 1.09 27.30 31.68
CA ASP A 801 2.02 26.41 32.35
C ASP A 801 3.38 27.06 32.54
N LYS A 802 4.12 26.58 33.54
CA LYS A 802 5.48 27.04 33.84
C LYS A 802 6.35 25.86 34.17
N ASP A 803 7.50 25.80 33.51
CA ASP A 803 8.60 24.91 33.86
C ASP A 803 9.78 25.74 34.40
N PRO A 804 10.91 25.11 34.79
CA PRO A 804 12.07 25.84 35.27
C PRO A 804 12.72 26.79 34.24
N GLU A 805 12.49 26.58 32.93
CA GLU A 805 13.16 27.30 31.84
C GLU A 805 12.29 28.46 31.30
N GLY A 806 10.97 28.34 31.34
CA GLY A 806 10.05 29.33 30.80
C GLY A 806 8.57 29.13 31.14
N VAL A 807 7.74 29.95 30.51
CA VAL A 807 6.28 29.96 30.65
C VAL A 807 5.63 29.72 29.28
N LEU A 808 4.61 28.87 29.26
CA LEU A 808 3.83 28.53 28.08
C LEU A 808 2.39 29.01 28.26
N LEU A 809 1.92 29.87 27.36
CA LEU A 809 0.51 30.22 27.20
C LEU A 809 -0.02 29.41 26.02
N GLN A 810 -1.18 28.78 26.17
CA GLN A 810 -1.76 27.91 25.15
C GLN A 810 -3.28 27.91 25.18
N ILE A 811 -3.91 27.63 24.04
CA ILE A 811 -5.34 27.34 23.94
C ILE A 811 -5.61 26.41 22.77
N PHE A 812 -6.62 25.56 22.90
CA PHE A 812 -6.99 24.58 21.90
C PHE A 812 -8.28 24.98 21.18
N SER A 813 -8.30 24.82 19.86
CA SER A 813 -9.53 24.90 19.09
C SER A 813 -10.39 23.65 19.33
N LYS A 814 -11.67 23.75 19.00
CA LYS A 814 -12.48 22.58 18.65
C LYS A 814 -11.93 21.93 17.35
N PRO A 815 -12.36 20.72 16.97
CA PRO A 815 -11.97 20.11 15.71
C PRO A 815 -12.16 21.05 14.51
N LEU A 816 -11.24 21.02 13.55
CA LEU A 816 -11.24 21.93 12.40
C LEU A 816 -12.36 21.63 11.40
N SER A 817 -12.99 20.45 11.48
CA SER A 817 -14.06 20.02 10.58
C SER A 817 -15.03 19.10 11.32
N ASP A 818 -15.81 18.32 10.58
CA ASP A 818 -16.94 17.54 11.08
C ASP A 818 -16.55 16.45 12.09
N ARG A 819 -15.37 15.85 11.93
CA ARG A 819 -14.92 14.72 12.76
C ARG A 819 -14.12 15.23 13.95
N PRO A 820 -14.19 14.57 15.13
CA PRO A 820 -13.38 14.91 16.29
C PRO A 820 -11.93 14.41 16.13
N THR A 821 -11.26 14.88 15.07
CA THR A 821 -9.91 14.47 14.68
C THR A 821 -8.93 15.63 14.77
N VAL A 822 -8.61 16.31 13.67
CA VAL A 822 -7.59 17.36 13.65
C VAL A 822 -8.09 18.65 14.31
N PHE A 823 -7.27 19.27 15.16
CA PHE A 823 -7.49 20.61 15.76
C PHE A 823 -6.19 21.43 15.76
N VAL A 824 -6.27 22.71 16.12
CA VAL A 824 -5.08 23.56 16.30
C VAL A 824 -4.92 23.99 17.75
N GLU A 825 -3.69 24.19 18.15
CA GLU A 825 -3.31 24.83 19.39
C GLU A 825 -2.65 26.17 19.06
N ILE A 826 -3.03 27.25 19.73
CA ILE A 826 -2.37 28.55 19.59
C ILE A 826 -1.53 28.76 20.84
N ILE A 827 -0.24 29.02 20.66
CA ILE A 827 0.71 29.12 21.77
C ILE A 827 1.57 30.38 21.73
N GLN A 828 2.03 30.79 22.92
CA GLN A 828 3.11 31.76 23.09
C GLN A 828 4.05 31.25 24.18
N ARG A 829 5.36 31.29 23.90
CA ARG A 829 6.41 30.90 24.85
C ARG A 829 7.11 32.15 25.37
N ILE A 830 7.36 32.22 26.67
CA ILE A 830 8.05 33.32 27.35
C ILE A 830 9.27 32.76 28.09
N GLY A 831 10.45 33.29 27.82
CA GLY A 831 11.71 32.82 28.41
C GLY A 831 12.64 32.15 27.39
N CYS A 832 13.68 31.49 27.89
CA CYS A 832 14.70 30.77 27.11
C CYS A 832 15.33 31.55 25.95
N MET A 833 15.51 32.87 26.14
CA MET A 833 16.17 33.72 25.15
C MET A 833 17.68 33.56 25.26
N GLY A 834 18.34 33.31 24.13
CA GLY A 834 19.80 33.26 24.04
C GLY A 834 20.28 33.71 22.67
N HIS A 835 21.59 33.80 22.47
CA HIS A 835 22.16 33.96 21.14
C HIS A 835 22.22 32.61 20.43
N ALA A 836 21.99 32.60 19.12
CA ALA A 836 22.21 31.40 18.32
C ALA A 836 23.67 30.94 18.48
N GLN A 837 23.88 29.65 18.80
CA GLN A 837 25.24 29.13 18.86
C GLN A 837 25.80 29.00 17.44
N PRO A 838 27.02 29.51 17.16
CA PRO A 838 27.60 29.42 15.84
C PRO A 838 27.91 27.95 15.50
N ASP A 839 27.23 27.41 14.51
CA ASP A 839 27.59 26.18 13.83
C ASP A 839 27.67 26.38 12.30
N ASN A 840 28.08 25.35 11.55
CA ASN A 840 28.22 25.42 10.09
C ASN A 840 26.91 25.69 9.33
N SER A 841 25.76 25.68 10.03
CA SER A 841 24.43 25.88 9.45
C SER A 841 23.81 27.24 9.80
N THR A 842 24.38 27.95 10.78
CA THR A 842 23.84 29.22 11.28
C THR A 842 24.28 30.37 10.37
N PRO A 843 23.37 31.07 9.66
CA PRO A 843 23.71 32.26 8.89
C PRO A 843 24.37 33.30 9.80
N GLU A 844 25.46 33.95 9.35
CA GLU A 844 26.18 34.99 10.13
C GLU A 844 25.23 36.09 10.64
N SER A 845 24.13 36.35 9.94
CA SER A 845 23.09 37.31 10.32
C SER A 845 22.31 36.92 11.59
N LEU A 846 22.18 35.63 11.89
CA LEU A 846 21.41 35.12 13.05
C LEU A 846 22.28 34.96 14.31
N VAL A 847 23.60 34.96 14.19
CA VAL A 847 24.54 34.76 15.31
C VAL A 847 24.41 35.87 16.37
N ASN A 848 24.03 37.08 15.95
CA ASN A 848 23.81 38.23 16.84
C ASN A 848 22.35 38.45 17.23
N GLU A 849 21.40 37.70 16.66
CA GLU A 849 19.99 37.80 17.03
C GLU A 849 19.68 36.98 18.30
N MET A 850 18.80 37.52 19.15
CA MET A 850 18.26 36.77 20.27
C MET A 850 17.20 35.80 19.77
N VAL A 851 17.46 34.51 19.95
CA VAL A 851 16.59 33.42 19.52
C VAL A 851 16.02 32.71 20.75
N GLN A 852 14.76 32.29 20.66
CA GLN A 852 14.11 31.49 21.71
C GLN A 852 14.36 30.01 21.46
N ALA A 853 14.84 29.29 22.48
CA ALA A 853 15.04 27.84 22.40
C ALA A 853 13.72 27.09 22.13
N GLY A 854 13.79 26.05 21.30
CA GLY A 854 12.66 25.15 21.01
C GLY A 854 12.13 24.50 22.29
N GLY A 855 10.80 24.40 22.41
CA GLY A 855 10.13 23.76 23.55
C GLY A 855 10.19 24.53 24.88
N CYS A 856 10.61 25.81 24.90
CA CYS A 856 10.65 26.63 26.10
C CYS A 856 9.31 26.69 26.86
N GLY A 857 9.27 26.31 28.14
CA GLY A 857 8.01 26.21 28.91
C GLY A 857 7.26 24.88 28.74
N GLY A 858 7.87 23.90 28.05
CA GLY A 858 7.36 22.54 27.91
C GLY A 858 6.18 22.41 26.94
N PHE A 859 5.30 21.44 27.21
CA PHE A 859 4.13 21.11 26.38
C PHE A 859 2.82 21.12 27.21
N GLY A 860 2.74 21.98 28.23
CA GLY A 860 1.51 22.15 29.00
C GLY A 860 1.20 21.01 29.96
N LYS A 861 2.22 20.32 30.48
CA LYS A 861 2.02 19.17 31.38
C LYS A 861 1.07 19.51 32.54
N GLY A 862 1.31 20.62 33.21
CA GLY A 862 0.52 21.07 34.35
C GLY A 862 -0.90 21.51 34.00
N ASN A 863 -1.25 21.58 32.71
CA ASN A 863 -2.57 21.93 32.22
C ASN A 863 -3.38 20.72 31.73
N PHE A 864 -2.77 19.54 31.52
CA PHE A 864 -3.47 18.36 31.00
C PHE A 864 -4.72 18.02 31.81
N THR A 865 -4.63 18.03 33.15
CA THR A 865 -5.79 17.72 34.00
C THR A 865 -6.97 18.66 33.74
N GLU A 866 -6.74 19.97 33.56
CA GLU A 866 -7.81 20.94 33.29
C GLU A 866 -8.32 20.84 31.85
N LEU A 867 -7.42 20.58 30.89
CA LEU A 867 -7.79 20.32 29.50
C LEU A 867 -8.70 19.10 29.37
N PHE A 868 -8.32 17.98 30.00
CA PHE A 868 -9.09 16.75 30.00
C PHE A 868 -10.46 16.93 30.65
N LYS A 869 -10.55 17.63 31.78
CA LYS A 869 -11.84 17.97 32.38
C LYS A 869 -12.72 18.77 31.42
N SER A 870 -12.16 19.78 30.75
CA SER A 870 -12.90 20.60 29.77
C SER A 870 -13.42 19.76 28.61
N ILE A 871 -12.61 18.83 28.09
CA ILE A 871 -13.02 17.88 27.04
C ILE A 871 -14.11 16.93 27.57
N GLU A 872 -13.90 16.32 28.74
CA GLU A 872 -14.83 15.36 29.34
C GLU A 872 -16.19 16.00 29.65
N ASP A 873 -16.21 17.24 30.13
CA ASP A 873 -17.42 18.00 30.37
C ASP A 873 -18.10 18.41 29.06
N TYR A 874 -17.33 18.81 28.04
CA TYR A 874 -17.87 19.06 26.72
C TYR A 874 -18.51 17.79 26.12
N GLU A 875 -17.84 16.64 26.18
CA GLU A 875 -18.39 15.36 25.73
C GLU A 875 -19.66 14.97 26.50
N ARG A 876 -19.73 15.25 27.82
CA ARG A 876 -20.97 15.05 28.60
C ARG A 876 -22.15 15.84 28.04
N THR A 877 -21.91 17.06 27.54
CA THR A 877 -22.98 17.85 26.92
C THR A 877 -23.47 17.28 25.58
N LEU A 878 -22.65 16.47 24.90
CA LEU A 878 -22.97 15.89 23.60
C LEU A 878 -23.81 14.61 23.68
N SER A 879 -24.00 14.02 24.87
CA SER A 879 -24.78 12.78 25.08
C SER A 879 -24.35 11.60 24.17
N LEU A 880 -23.04 11.50 23.88
CA LEU A 880 -22.46 10.44 23.06
C LEU A 880 -22.16 9.16 23.86
#